data_AF-A3IUV4-F1
#
_entry.id   AF-A3IUV4-F1
#
_cell.length_a   1.000
_cell.length_b   1.000
_cell.length_c   1.000
_cell.angle_alpha   90.00
_cell.angle_beta   90.00
_cell.angle_gamma   90.00
#
_symmetry.space_group_name_H-M   'P 1'
#
loop_
_entity.id
_entity.type
_entity.pdbx_description
1 polymer ?
#
loop_
_entity_poly.entity_id
_entity_poly.type
_entity_poly.pdbx_seq_one_letter_code
_entity_poly.pdbx_strand_id
1 'polypeptide(L)'
;MSSRKYPPISIHKTLQGQLEVDWGLNYHKEYNCPYCKFGRLTQLISNKSYFCQLNLRCNYCKKLTYLTCKIPGIGLKHSPISQHQTLSGILEVDWHQEYKEEYDCPYCEEGKLTQFFRRENRFCKLALQCNSCQKRTSLTCKVSGVGSKHSPISQHQTLDGILKVNWHQEYNKEFECPRCNQGKLTRYYYRNNSICNLALDCNFGHDGQKGWVYKIGEGENSSKCQCHYCKISFNPNSIHSASWVSNKKKDKVRPFSFDEDVWELEYFYEKPYQKILNFQEINPYWYRKEVKKYLYYLLKSKVFSSDSGVREKIITLRQFGKIITLSSLKDFNEINRDTISNFLDSCKNNKSRTINGKLANLRDFFEWLNLETHSLVRSRDFLKTNNNDADWLDEVTRKSIKRYLDKIPAPIAHHYLVQAYLAARPGDVCQLGFDCLEEENGKWYVKFFQQKTKRWHKILANRKIRTVIEEQQQWIRKVFGEDYSYLFCHFRNIRPNFYPFFPNIKPLPRPPRVDADENTMVRIIRMLIEKENILDANGQKPHFTGRITRHSRLQEVRAKYGMEAAQLYADHKSSSTTFQHYAPPTREQIAEVDLPFQELLMNPNNKFLPWQSLPESLLKNPKAHELDLEIAPRLVVYGHCTLDPKTPCPVNLYPKCYGCSSFRPSTGKLPLYERQYHGEQQRLTDAEKAGAELASEEAKATIEAMNKWLPELRRLADG
;
A
#
# COMPACT_ATOMS: atom_id res chain seq x y z
N MET A 1 -31.69 -53.45 -24.17
CA MET A 1 -30.90 -52.20 -24.01
C MET A 1 -29.47 -52.57 -23.64
N SER A 2 -28.51 -52.31 -24.54
CA SER A 2 -27.09 -52.65 -24.37
C SER A 2 -26.43 -51.65 -23.40
N SER A 3 -25.92 -52.16 -22.26
CA SER A 3 -25.17 -51.36 -21.31
C SER A 3 -23.73 -51.20 -21.84
N ARG A 4 -23.30 -49.95 -22.10
CA ARG A 4 -21.91 -49.61 -22.46
C ARG A 4 -20.95 -50.22 -21.42
N LYS A 5 -20.12 -51.18 -21.84
CA LYS A 5 -19.01 -51.71 -21.04
C LYS A 5 -17.90 -50.68 -21.02
N TYR A 6 -17.66 -50.05 -19.88
CA TYR A 6 -16.47 -49.24 -19.66
C TYR A 6 -15.27 -50.17 -19.43
N PRO A 7 -14.06 -49.83 -19.91
CA PRO A 7 -12.87 -50.62 -19.62
C PRO A 7 -12.62 -50.64 -18.10
N PRO A 8 -12.20 -51.79 -17.52
CA PRO A 8 -12.06 -51.96 -16.08
C PRO A 8 -10.77 -51.32 -15.56
N ILE A 9 -10.55 -50.05 -15.88
CA ILE A 9 -9.33 -49.33 -15.57
C ILE A 9 -9.62 -48.33 -14.45
N SER A 10 -8.74 -48.29 -13.44
CA SER A 10 -8.80 -47.31 -12.35
C SER A 10 -7.55 -46.44 -12.32
N ILE A 11 -7.72 -45.14 -12.12
CA ILE A 11 -6.63 -44.17 -12.01
C ILE A 11 -6.52 -43.70 -10.55
N HIS A 12 -5.34 -43.86 -9.95
CA HIS A 12 -5.04 -43.49 -8.58
C HIS A 12 -4.02 -42.35 -8.54
N LYS A 13 -4.23 -41.35 -7.67
CA LYS A 13 -3.23 -40.31 -7.40
C LYS A 13 -2.23 -40.82 -6.37
N THR A 14 -0.95 -40.74 -6.70
CA THR A 14 0.17 -41.11 -5.82
C THR A 14 1.08 -39.89 -5.61
N LEU A 15 2.04 -40.00 -4.68
CA LEU A 15 3.00 -38.94 -4.39
C LEU A 15 3.92 -38.60 -5.58
N GLN A 16 4.07 -39.50 -6.56
CA GLN A 16 4.90 -39.30 -7.77
C GLN A 16 4.09 -39.05 -9.06
N GLY A 17 2.76 -39.02 -9.02
CA GLY A 17 1.92 -38.83 -10.22
C GLY A 17 0.64 -39.67 -10.21
N GLN A 18 0.02 -39.86 -11.37
CA GLN A 18 -1.16 -40.72 -11.53
C GLN A 18 -0.75 -42.13 -12.00
N LEU A 19 -1.27 -43.16 -11.31
CA LEU A 19 -1.09 -44.57 -11.64
C LEU A 19 -2.39 -45.14 -12.21
N GLU A 20 -2.33 -45.72 -13.41
CA GLU A 20 -3.47 -46.35 -14.09
C GLU A 20 -3.35 -47.89 -14.02
N VAL A 21 -4.42 -48.57 -13.59
CA VAL A 21 -4.44 -50.04 -13.38
C VAL A 21 -5.61 -50.66 -14.12
N ASP A 22 -5.35 -51.60 -15.04
CA ASP A 22 -6.37 -52.38 -15.76
C ASP A 22 -6.68 -53.69 -15.00
N TRP A 23 -7.81 -53.72 -14.32
CA TRP A 23 -8.22 -54.87 -13.51
C TRP A 23 -8.67 -56.08 -14.34
N GLY A 24 -9.04 -55.87 -15.60
CA GLY A 24 -9.43 -56.93 -16.52
C GLY A 24 -8.22 -57.67 -17.08
N LEU A 25 -7.09 -56.99 -17.22
CA LEU A 25 -5.86 -57.55 -17.77
C LEU A 25 -4.89 -58.02 -16.66
N ASN A 26 -4.71 -57.22 -15.62
CA ASN A 26 -3.67 -57.47 -14.62
C ASN A 26 -4.08 -58.45 -13.50
N TYR A 27 -5.37 -58.71 -13.27
CA TYR A 27 -5.84 -59.44 -12.09
C TYR A 27 -7.04 -60.39 -12.33
N HIS A 28 -7.26 -60.83 -13.58
CA HIS A 28 -8.44 -61.63 -13.91
C HIS A 28 -8.44 -63.02 -13.24
N LYS A 29 -9.52 -63.33 -12.50
CA LYS A 29 -9.72 -64.59 -11.76
C LYS A 29 -8.72 -64.87 -10.64
N GLU A 30 -7.89 -63.92 -10.23
CA GLU A 30 -6.92 -64.20 -9.15
C GLU A 30 -7.57 -64.33 -7.77
N TYR A 31 -8.67 -63.62 -7.53
CA TYR A 31 -9.25 -63.54 -6.19
C TYR A 31 -10.41 -64.52 -5.98
N ASN A 32 -10.28 -65.36 -4.95
CA ASN A 32 -11.37 -66.17 -4.43
C ASN A 32 -12.41 -65.30 -3.73
N CYS A 33 -13.69 -65.66 -3.87
CA CYS A 33 -14.78 -64.91 -3.25
C CYS A 33 -14.74 -65.09 -1.73
N PRO A 34 -14.63 -64.00 -0.94
CA PRO A 34 -14.52 -64.11 0.51
C PRO A 34 -15.79 -64.67 1.17
N TYR A 35 -16.94 -64.60 0.49
CA TYR A 35 -18.22 -65.01 1.05
C TYR A 35 -18.55 -66.50 0.89
N CYS A 36 -18.14 -67.11 -0.22
CA CYS A 36 -18.40 -68.53 -0.45
C CYS A 36 -17.13 -69.38 -0.51
N LYS A 37 -15.96 -68.74 -0.60
CA LYS A 37 -14.62 -69.33 -0.74
C LYS A 37 -14.42 -70.25 -1.95
N PHE A 38 -15.49 -70.60 -2.68
CA PHE A 38 -15.49 -71.53 -3.81
C PHE A 38 -15.53 -70.82 -5.18
N GLY A 39 -16.33 -69.76 -5.30
CA GLY A 39 -16.41 -68.96 -6.53
C GLY A 39 -15.28 -67.95 -6.66
N ARG A 40 -14.97 -67.52 -7.88
CA ARG A 40 -13.97 -66.47 -8.14
C ARG A 40 -14.64 -65.13 -8.44
N LEU A 41 -13.94 -64.05 -8.12
CA LEU A 41 -14.38 -62.69 -8.42
C LEU A 41 -13.99 -62.37 -9.86
N THR A 42 -14.96 -62.40 -10.78
CA THR A 42 -14.66 -62.31 -12.23
C THR A 42 -15.40 -61.20 -12.96
N GLN A 43 -16.43 -60.60 -12.35
CA GLN A 43 -17.27 -59.61 -13.04
C GLN A 43 -17.10 -58.24 -12.39
N LEU A 44 -16.60 -57.26 -13.15
CA LEU A 44 -16.44 -55.87 -12.72
C LEU A 44 -17.70 -55.06 -12.99
N ILE A 45 -18.17 -54.34 -11.97
CA ILE A 45 -19.34 -53.47 -12.04
C ILE A 45 -18.93 -52.10 -11.49
N SER A 46 -19.02 -51.05 -12.32
CA SER A 46 -18.72 -49.70 -11.87
C SER A 46 -19.93 -49.00 -11.25
N ASN A 47 -19.72 -48.22 -10.18
CA ASN A 47 -20.79 -47.47 -9.53
C ASN A 47 -20.36 -46.00 -9.32
N LYS A 48 -21.25 -45.06 -9.69
CA LYS A 48 -20.94 -43.62 -9.78
C LYS A 48 -20.96 -42.87 -8.45
N SER A 49 -21.37 -43.49 -7.34
CA SER A 49 -21.61 -42.78 -6.06
C SER A 49 -20.42 -42.72 -5.09
N TYR A 50 -19.26 -43.31 -5.42
CA TYR A 50 -18.09 -43.33 -4.53
C TYR A 50 -16.78 -43.04 -5.27
N PHE A 51 -15.80 -42.50 -4.54
CA PHE A 51 -14.48 -42.09 -5.07
C PHE A 51 -13.62 -43.25 -5.61
N CYS A 52 -13.91 -44.50 -5.25
CA CYS A 52 -13.37 -45.71 -5.88
C CYS A 52 -14.51 -46.46 -6.56
N GLN A 53 -14.48 -46.51 -7.89
CA GLN A 53 -15.66 -46.78 -8.73
C GLN A 53 -15.80 -48.24 -9.18
N LEU A 54 -15.20 -49.24 -8.50
CA LEU A 54 -15.18 -50.64 -8.98
C LEU A 54 -15.62 -51.66 -7.91
N ASN A 55 -16.64 -52.45 -8.25
CA ASN A 55 -17.12 -53.60 -7.47
C ASN A 55 -16.87 -54.90 -8.23
N LEU A 56 -16.47 -55.93 -7.51
CA LEU A 56 -16.23 -57.27 -8.05
C LEU A 56 -17.35 -58.23 -7.64
N ARG A 57 -18.05 -58.82 -8.60
CA ARG A 57 -19.09 -59.83 -8.36
C ARG A 57 -18.52 -61.24 -8.46
N CYS A 58 -18.85 -62.08 -7.49
CA CYS A 58 -18.54 -63.50 -7.54
C CYS A 58 -19.33 -64.19 -8.66
N ASN A 59 -18.66 -65.00 -9.47
CA ASN A 59 -19.32 -65.76 -10.53
C ASN A 59 -20.25 -66.86 -9.99
N TYR A 60 -20.00 -67.36 -8.78
CA TYR A 60 -20.77 -68.43 -8.17
C TYR A 60 -21.92 -67.88 -7.30
N CYS A 61 -21.63 -67.34 -6.12
CA CYS A 61 -22.66 -66.89 -5.18
C CYS A 61 -23.26 -65.51 -5.51
N LYS A 62 -22.79 -64.87 -6.59
CA LYS A 62 -23.26 -63.57 -7.10
C LYS A 62 -23.16 -62.39 -6.13
N LYS A 63 -22.55 -62.55 -4.95
CA LYS A 63 -22.32 -61.46 -3.98
C LYS A 63 -21.22 -60.52 -4.49
N LEU A 64 -21.37 -59.23 -4.16
CA LEU A 64 -20.44 -58.17 -4.53
C LEU A 64 -19.40 -57.94 -3.44
N THR A 65 -18.15 -57.75 -3.84
CA THR A 65 -17.02 -57.37 -3.00
C THR A 65 -16.51 -56.02 -3.49
N TYR A 66 -16.36 -55.07 -2.58
CA TYR A 66 -16.01 -53.69 -2.89
C TYR A 66 -14.49 -53.53 -2.78
N LEU A 67 -13.83 -53.00 -3.83
CA LEU A 67 -12.43 -52.64 -3.75
C LEU A 67 -12.33 -51.24 -3.16
N THR A 68 -11.93 -51.12 -1.89
CA THR A 68 -11.68 -49.83 -1.25
C THR A 68 -10.17 -49.62 -1.14
N CYS A 69 -9.64 -48.62 -1.83
CA CYS A 69 -8.26 -48.18 -1.58
C CYS A 69 -8.21 -47.51 -0.20
N LYS A 70 -7.44 -48.09 0.72
CA LYS A 70 -7.15 -47.46 2.01
C LYS A 70 -6.08 -46.39 1.81
N ILE A 71 -6.49 -45.12 1.89
CA ILE A 71 -5.57 -44.03 2.22
C ILE A 71 -5.34 -44.11 3.74
N PRO A 72 -4.08 -44.01 4.23
CA PRO A 72 -3.83 -43.95 5.68
C PRO A 72 -4.60 -42.77 6.26
N GLY A 73 -5.48 -43.04 7.22
CA GLY A 73 -6.31 -42.02 7.87
C GLY A 73 -7.83 -42.18 7.71
N ILE A 74 -8.33 -43.20 7.02
CA ILE A 74 -9.77 -43.50 7.03
C ILE A 74 -9.98 -44.98 7.31
N GLY A 75 -10.03 -45.29 8.61
CA GLY A 75 -10.13 -46.65 9.10
C GLY A 75 -10.62 -46.77 10.53
N LEU A 76 -11.63 -46.00 10.94
CA LEU A 76 -12.63 -46.35 11.97
C LEU A 76 -13.88 -45.52 11.66
N LYS A 77 -15.05 -46.17 11.57
CA LYS A 77 -16.32 -45.43 11.54
C LYS A 77 -16.46 -44.78 12.93
N HIS A 78 -16.16 -43.49 12.97
CA HIS A 78 -16.20 -42.55 14.09
C HIS A 78 -14.94 -42.57 14.97
N SER A 79 -14.18 -41.47 14.90
CA SER A 79 -13.10 -41.19 15.84
C SER A 79 -13.68 -41.01 17.26
N PRO A 80 -13.10 -41.62 18.30
CA PRO A 80 -13.49 -41.39 19.70
C PRO A 80 -13.14 -39.98 20.17
N ILE A 81 -12.54 -39.16 19.29
CA ILE A 81 -12.16 -37.79 19.57
C ILE A 81 -13.39 -36.88 19.66
N SER A 82 -13.60 -36.23 20.80
CA SER A 82 -14.52 -35.11 20.89
C SER A 82 -13.78 -33.81 20.60
N GLN A 83 -14.43 -32.94 19.83
CA GLN A 83 -13.92 -31.63 19.46
C GLN A 83 -14.68 -30.57 20.25
N HIS A 84 -13.97 -29.88 21.13
CA HIS A 84 -14.51 -28.78 21.93
C HIS A 84 -13.95 -27.47 21.41
N GLN A 85 -14.83 -26.51 21.11
CA GLN A 85 -14.39 -25.17 20.72
C GLN A 85 -13.83 -24.45 21.94
N THR A 86 -12.56 -24.04 21.86
CA THR A 86 -11.90 -23.20 22.85
C THR A 86 -11.46 -21.89 22.21
N LEU A 87 -11.06 -20.91 23.02
CA LEU A 87 -10.59 -19.61 22.54
C LEU A 87 -9.26 -19.71 21.76
N SER A 88 -8.53 -20.83 21.87
CA SER A 88 -7.22 -21.09 21.24
C SER A 88 -7.29 -22.07 20.07
N GLY A 89 -8.46 -22.62 19.75
CA GLY A 89 -8.62 -23.60 18.68
C GLY A 89 -9.67 -24.66 19.01
N ILE A 90 -9.62 -25.79 18.31
CA ILE A 90 -10.43 -26.96 18.62
C ILE A 90 -9.60 -27.84 19.55
N LEU A 91 -10.05 -28.04 20.78
CA LEU A 91 -9.49 -29.06 21.67
C LEU A 91 -10.04 -30.42 21.24
N GLU A 92 -9.13 -31.33 20.93
CA GLU A 92 -9.42 -32.70 20.56
C GLU A 92 -9.11 -33.59 21.76
N VAL A 93 -10.14 -34.21 22.37
CA VAL A 93 -9.96 -35.16 23.48
C VAL A 93 -10.17 -36.55 22.92
N ASP A 94 -9.13 -37.39 22.90
CA ASP A 94 -9.23 -38.78 22.45
C ASP A 94 -9.68 -39.66 23.61
N TRP A 95 -10.98 -39.83 23.76
CA TRP A 95 -11.57 -40.59 24.86
C TRP A 95 -11.12 -42.05 24.93
N HIS A 96 -10.68 -42.62 23.80
CA HIS A 96 -10.17 -43.99 23.77
C HIS A 96 -8.69 -44.06 24.20
N GLN A 97 -7.89 -43.02 24.00
CA GLN A 97 -6.52 -43.00 24.50
C GLN A 97 -6.44 -42.53 25.95
N GLU A 98 -7.23 -41.52 26.30
CA GLU A 98 -7.08 -40.81 27.57
C GLU A 98 -7.90 -41.42 28.71
N TYR A 99 -9.01 -42.12 28.42
CA TYR A 99 -9.97 -42.56 29.44
C TYR A 99 -10.52 -43.98 29.22
N LYS A 100 -9.79 -44.83 28.49
CA LYS A 100 -10.20 -46.22 28.21
C LYS A 100 -10.11 -47.07 29.48
N GLU A 101 -11.17 -47.84 29.74
CA GLU A 101 -11.32 -48.76 30.90
C GLU A 101 -11.48 -48.08 32.28
N GLU A 102 -11.49 -46.74 32.33
CA GLU A 102 -11.70 -46.03 33.60
C GLU A 102 -13.13 -46.15 34.13
N TYR A 103 -14.13 -46.29 33.27
CA TYR A 103 -15.54 -46.21 33.67
C TYR A 103 -16.23 -47.58 33.71
N ASP A 104 -16.84 -47.88 34.85
CA ASP A 104 -17.72 -49.03 35.03
C ASP A 104 -19.06 -48.86 34.32
N CYS A 105 -19.64 -49.99 33.95
CA CYS A 105 -20.86 -50.08 33.19
C CYS A 105 -22.08 -50.07 34.13
N PRO A 106 -22.92 -49.02 34.08
CA PRO A 106 -23.99 -48.80 35.07
C PRO A 106 -25.18 -49.76 34.91
N TYR A 107 -25.10 -50.72 34.00
CA TYR A 107 -26.18 -51.66 33.70
C TYR A 107 -25.87 -53.11 34.06
N CYS A 108 -24.61 -53.42 34.37
CA CYS A 108 -24.22 -54.77 34.77
C CYS A 108 -23.16 -54.81 35.86
N GLU A 109 -22.63 -53.67 36.31
CA GLU A 109 -21.65 -53.50 37.40
C GLU A 109 -20.31 -54.28 37.26
N GLU A 110 -20.20 -55.24 36.33
CA GLU A 110 -19.00 -56.04 36.05
C GLU A 110 -18.31 -55.68 34.72
N GLY A 111 -18.95 -54.85 33.89
CA GLY A 111 -18.41 -54.43 32.58
C GLY A 111 -17.75 -53.06 32.63
N LYS A 112 -16.82 -52.78 31.70
CA LYS A 112 -16.26 -51.44 31.49
C LYS A 112 -16.82 -50.81 30.21
N LEU A 113 -16.93 -49.49 30.18
CA LEU A 113 -17.33 -48.72 29.00
C LEU A 113 -16.11 -48.53 28.07
N THR A 114 -15.92 -49.43 27.10
CA THR A 114 -14.70 -49.43 26.27
C THR A 114 -14.93 -49.07 24.80
N GLN A 115 -16.19 -49.00 24.35
CA GLN A 115 -16.51 -48.69 22.94
C GLN A 115 -17.22 -47.34 22.82
N PHE A 116 -16.82 -46.54 21.82
CA PHE A 116 -17.27 -45.17 21.64
C PHE A 116 -18.00 -44.99 20.32
N PHE A 117 -19.12 -44.30 20.33
CA PHE A 117 -19.99 -44.11 19.17
C PHE A 117 -20.39 -42.65 19.02
N ARG A 118 -20.31 -42.11 17.80
CA ARG A 118 -20.83 -40.79 17.50
C ARG A 118 -22.29 -40.87 17.04
N ARG A 119 -23.20 -40.10 17.64
CA ARG A 119 -24.61 -39.96 17.20
C ARG A 119 -24.81 -38.59 16.56
N GLU A 120 -25.29 -38.55 15.31
CA GLU A 120 -25.41 -37.31 14.54
C GLU A 120 -26.60 -36.43 14.96
N ASN A 121 -27.62 -36.98 15.63
CA ASN A 121 -28.89 -36.30 15.92
C ASN A 121 -29.18 -36.05 17.43
N ARG A 122 -28.15 -35.89 18.29
CA ARG A 122 -28.34 -35.46 19.70
C ARG A 122 -27.34 -34.35 20.09
N PHE A 123 -27.75 -33.51 21.05
CA PHE A 123 -26.96 -32.36 21.53
C PHE A 123 -25.57 -32.75 22.03
N CYS A 124 -25.42 -33.92 22.65
CA CYS A 124 -24.13 -34.55 22.89
C CYS A 124 -23.92 -35.68 21.88
N LYS A 125 -22.87 -35.54 21.07
CA LYS A 125 -22.62 -36.41 19.93
C LYS A 125 -21.90 -37.71 20.28
N LEU A 126 -21.53 -37.97 21.53
CA LEU A 126 -20.75 -39.14 21.94
C LEU A 126 -21.55 -40.05 22.90
N ALA A 127 -21.59 -41.34 22.60
CA ALA A 127 -22.21 -42.39 23.40
C ALA A 127 -21.20 -43.53 23.66
N LEU A 128 -21.19 -44.06 24.86
CA LEU A 128 -20.31 -45.14 25.29
C LEU A 128 -21.09 -46.46 25.37
N GLN A 129 -20.48 -47.57 24.98
CA GLN A 129 -21.04 -48.91 25.08
C GLN A 129 -20.18 -49.79 25.97
N CYS A 130 -20.87 -50.54 26.80
CA CYS A 130 -20.32 -51.52 27.72
C CYS A 130 -19.76 -52.74 26.98
N ASN A 131 -18.56 -53.17 27.32
CA ASN A 131 -17.94 -54.37 26.72
C ASN A 131 -18.64 -55.66 27.14
N SER A 132 -19.22 -55.71 28.33
CA SER A 132 -19.87 -56.90 28.88
C SER A 132 -21.34 -56.99 28.44
N CYS A 133 -22.21 -56.09 28.91
CA CYS A 133 -23.65 -56.17 28.60
C CYS A 133 -24.11 -55.46 27.32
N GLN A 134 -23.19 -54.84 26.56
CA GLN A 134 -23.48 -54.18 25.28
C GLN A 134 -24.49 -53.02 25.33
N LYS A 135 -24.96 -52.58 26.51
CA LYS A 135 -25.84 -51.41 26.65
C LYS A 135 -25.06 -50.10 26.44
N ARG A 136 -25.76 -49.09 25.90
CA ARG A 136 -25.17 -47.79 25.50
C ARG A 136 -25.68 -46.66 26.39
N THR A 137 -24.78 -45.80 26.88
CA THR A 137 -25.11 -44.57 27.60
C THR A 137 -24.59 -43.34 26.86
N SER A 138 -25.20 -42.17 27.07
CA SER A 138 -24.80 -40.91 26.42
C SER A 138 -24.27 -39.95 27.49
N LEU A 139 -23.16 -39.26 27.20
CA LEU A 139 -22.70 -38.16 28.05
C LEU A 139 -23.68 -37.00 27.85
N THR A 140 -24.32 -36.50 28.91
CA THR A 140 -25.18 -35.31 28.81
C THR A 140 -24.75 -34.26 29.81
N CYS A 141 -24.43 -33.05 29.34
CA CYS A 141 -24.24 -31.90 30.22
C CYS A 141 -25.60 -31.32 30.64
N LYS A 142 -25.91 -31.39 31.93
CA LYS A 142 -26.88 -30.49 32.56
C LYS A 142 -26.14 -29.74 33.67
N VAL A 143 -26.24 -28.41 33.63
CA VAL A 143 -25.80 -27.55 34.74
C VAL A 143 -27.04 -27.22 35.57
N SER A 144 -27.07 -27.68 36.82
CA SER A 144 -28.09 -27.24 37.78
C SER A 144 -27.65 -25.90 38.39
N GLY A 145 -28.51 -24.88 38.27
CA GLY A 145 -28.34 -23.59 38.96
C GLY A 145 -28.06 -22.42 38.01
N VAL A 146 -29.06 -21.56 37.84
CA VAL A 146 -28.92 -20.24 37.21
C VAL A 146 -28.63 -19.24 38.33
N GLY A 147 -27.38 -18.80 38.49
CA GLY A 147 -27.02 -17.76 39.46
C GLY A 147 -25.52 -17.56 39.68
N SER A 148 -25.04 -16.33 39.42
CA SER A 148 -23.71 -15.72 39.61
C SER A 148 -22.54 -16.51 40.23
N LYS A 149 -21.38 -16.46 39.53
CA LYS A 149 -20.00 -16.84 39.94
C LYS A 149 -19.82 -18.29 40.37
N HIS A 150 -19.43 -19.16 39.44
CA HIS A 150 -19.10 -20.56 39.75
C HIS A 150 -17.60 -20.85 39.72
N SER A 151 -17.22 -21.82 40.58
CA SER A 151 -15.90 -22.44 40.74
C SER A 151 -15.39 -23.08 39.43
N PRO A 152 -14.07 -23.23 39.19
CA PRO A 152 -13.46 -23.88 38.01
C PRO A 152 -13.74 -25.39 37.88
N ILE A 153 -14.83 -25.87 38.46
CA ILE A 153 -15.20 -27.28 38.54
C ILE A 153 -16.31 -27.53 37.52
N SER A 154 -16.02 -28.28 36.46
CA SER A 154 -17.05 -28.74 35.54
C SER A 154 -17.73 -29.97 36.10
N GLN A 155 -19.06 -29.93 36.15
CA GLN A 155 -19.88 -31.01 36.67
C GLN A 155 -20.59 -31.72 35.52
N HIS A 156 -20.34 -33.02 35.37
CA HIS A 156 -20.96 -33.86 34.35
C HIS A 156 -21.92 -34.83 35.05
N GLN A 157 -23.19 -34.79 34.68
CA GLN A 157 -24.18 -35.74 35.22
C GLN A 157 -23.95 -37.10 34.58
N THR A 158 -23.67 -38.09 35.42
CA THR A 158 -23.72 -39.52 35.10
C THR A 158 -24.89 -40.14 35.88
N LEU A 159 -25.32 -41.35 35.52
CA LEU A 159 -26.46 -41.97 36.20
C LEU A 159 -26.15 -42.44 37.64
N ASP A 160 -24.86 -42.50 38.04
CA ASP A 160 -24.42 -42.86 39.40
C ASP A 160 -23.88 -41.67 40.21
N GLY A 161 -24.00 -40.44 39.69
CA GLY A 161 -23.59 -39.23 40.40
C GLY A 161 -23.01 -38.13 39.51
N ILE A 162 -22.53 -37.07 40.16
CA ILE A 162 -21.96 -35.90 39.48
C ILE A 162 -20.43 -36.04 39.40
N LEU A 163 -19.89 -36.27 38.20
CA LEU A 163 -18.45 -36.19 37.93
C LEU A 163 -18.01 -34.73 38.01
N LYS A 164 -17.02 -34.41 38.86
CA LYS A 164 -16.51 -33.04 39.08
C LYS A 164 -15.05 -32.97 38.64
N VAL A 165 -14.77 -32.32 37.51
CA VAL A 165 -13.39 -32.05 37.03
C VAL A 165 -12.99 -30.65 37.46
N ASN A 166 -11.98 -30.53 38.32
CA ASN A 166 -11.47 -29.25 38.81
C ASN A 166 -10.30 -28.78 37.94
N TRP A 167 -10.62 -28.01 36.90
CA TRP A 167 -9.66 -27.52 35.92
C TRP A 167 -8.51 -26.70 36.53
N HIS A 168 -8.74 -26.07 37.68
CA HIS A 168 -7.70 -25.33 38.38
C HIS A 168 -6.74 -26.21 39.18
N GLN A 169 -7.14 -27.40 39.60
CA GLN A 169 -6.25 -28.34 40.29
C GLN A 169 -5.56 -29.28 39.31
N GLU A 170 -6.28 -29.74 38.30
CA GLU A 170 -5.84 -30.84 37.44
C GLU A 170 -4.99 -30.37 36.25
N TYR A 171 -5.17 -29.14 35.76
CA TYR A 171 -4.53 -28.65 34.53
C TYR A 171 -3.77 -27.32 34.70
N ASN A 172 -3.51 -26.93 35.95
CA ASN A 172 -2.88 -25.65 36.30
C ASN A 172 -1.48 -25.54 35.69
N LYS A 173 -1.22 -24.45 34.95
CA LYS A 173 0.09 -24.16 34.36
C LYS A 173 0.58 -25.16 33.27
N GLU A 174 -0.25 -26.09 32.81
CA GLU A 174 0.14 -27.03 31.74
C GLU A 174 0.16 -26.37 30.35
N PHE A 175 -0.62 -25.31 30.15
CA PHE A 175 -0.76 -24.67 28.85
C PHE A 175 0.01 -23.36 28.77
N GLU A 176 0.74 -23.17 27.67
CA GLU A 176 1.51 -21.97 27.36
C GLU A 176 0.67 -20.90 26.67
N CYS A 177 0.91 -19.64 26.99
CA CYS A 177 0.20 -18.50 26.39
C CYS A 177 0.61 -18.32 24.92
N PRO A 178 -0.33 -18.45 23.96
CA PRO A 178 -0.03 -18.47 22.53
C PRO A 178 0.29 -17.08 21.93
N ARG A 179 0.62 -16.10 22.77
CA ARG A 179 0.95 -14.72 22.34
C ARG A 179 2.30 -14.22 22.84
N CYS A 180 2.84 -14.79 23.92
CA CYS A 180 4.16 -14.42 24.43
C CYS A 180 5.15 -15.60 24.49
N ASN A 181 4.68 -16.85 24.36
CA ASN A 181 5.51 -18.06 24.50
C ASN A 181 6.30 -18.17 25.81
N GLN A 182 5.91 -17.42 26.85
CA GLN A 182 6.67 -17.31 28.11
C GLN A 182 5.79 -17.36 29.38
N GLY A 183 4.46 -17.34 29.26
CA GLY A 183 3.53 -17.35 30.41
C GLY A 183 2.65 -18.60 30.45
N LYS A 184 2.44 -19.19 31.63
CA LYS A 184 1.58 -20.36 31.86
C LYS A 184 0.16 -19.93 32.30
N LEU A 185 -0.89 -20.61 31.82
CA LEU A 185 -2.30 -20.29 32.15
C LEU A 185 -2.63 -20.74 33.59
N THR A 186 -3.32 -19.90 34.39
CA THR A 186 -3.53 -20.16 35.83
C THR A 186 -4.96 -19.95 36.35
N ARG A 187 -5.94 -19.54 35.51
CA ARG A 187 -7.33 -19.29 35.94
C ARG A 187 -8.34 -19.85 34.94
N TYR A 188 -9.40 -20.49 35.47
CA TYR A 188 -10.43 -21.20 34.71
C TYR A 188 -11.82 -20.76 35.20
N TYR A 189 -12.77 -20.42 34.32
CA TYR A 189 -14.18 -20.23 34.70
C TYR A 189 -15.14 -20.33 33.49
N TYR A 190 -16.44 -20.49 33.78
CA TYR A 190 -17.53 -20.57 32.80
C TYR A 190 -18.32 -19.25 32.69
N ARG A 191 -18.77 -18.90 31.47
CA ARG A 191 -19.64 -17.72 31.22
C ARG A 191 -21.12 -18.09 31.14
N ASN A 192 -21.98 -17.22 31.65
CA ASN A 192 -23.43 -17.36 31.56
C ASN A 192 -23.91 -17.35 30.10
N ASN A 193 -24.88 -18.23 29.81
CA ASN A 193 -25.61 -18.42 28.54
C ASN A 193 -24.93 -19.21 27.40
N SER A 194 -23.96 -20.08 27.70
CA SER A 194 -23.61 -21.16 26.77
C SER A 194 -23.09 -22.38 27.51
N ILE A 195 -23.67 -23.55 27.25
CA ILE A 195 -23.51 -24.79 28.03
C ILE A 195 -22.10 -25.41 27.89
N CYS A 196 -21.21 -24.90 27.01
CA CYS A 196 -19.89 -25.50 26.75
C CYS A 196 -18.79 -24.51 26.35
N ASN A 197 -18.58 -23.40 27.07
CA ASN A 197 -17.43 -22.52 26.81
C ASN A 197 -16.54 -22.37 28.05
N LEU A 198 -15.55 -23.25 28.19
CA LEU A 198 -14.42 -23.07 29.10
C LEU A 198 -13.54 -21.94 28.54
N ALA A 199 -13.42 -20.83 29.27
CA ALA A 199 -12.56 -19.71 28.88
C ALA A 199 -11.23 -19.77 29.63
N LEU A 200 -10.12 -19.78 28.88
CA LEU A 200 -8.75 -19.80 29.41
C LEU A 200 -8.15 -18.39 29.46
N ASP A 201 -7.31 -18.13 30.47
CA ASP A 201 -6.73 -16.81 30.77
C ASP A 201 -5.21 -16.77 30.88
N CYS A 202 -4.62 -15.62 30.56
CA CYS A 202 -3.25 -15.31 30.94
C CYS A 202 -3.18 -13.99 31.73
N ASN A 203 -2.28 -13.91 32.72
CA ASN A 203 -2.12 -12.73 33.57
C ASN A 203 -1.50 -11.49 32.88
N PHE A 204 -1.19 -11.52 31.58
CA PHE A 204 -0.42 -10.46 30.90
C PHE A 204 -0.98 -10.05 29.52
N GLY A 205 -1.28 -8.76 29.36
CA GLY A 205 -1.47 -8.12 28.05
C GLY A 205 -0.14 -7.89 27.31
N HIS A 206 -0.20 -7.51 26.02
CA HIS A 206 0.98 -7.40 25.14
C HIS A 206 2.01 -6.29 25.51
N ASP A 207 1.76 -5.57 26.59
CA ASP A 207 2.47 -4.37 27.06
C ASP A 207 2.64 -4.39 28.60
N GLY A 208 2.66 -5.56 29.23
CA GLY A 208 3.01 -5.69 30.66
C GLY A 208 1.93 -5.23 31.66
N GLN A 209 0.69 -4.98 31.23
CA GLN A 209 -0.43 -4.71 32.14
C GLN A 209 -1.43 -5.88 32.23
N LYS A 210 -1.97 -6.10 33.44
CA LYS A 210 -2.97 -7.13 33.81
C LYS A 210 -4.23 -7.02 32.93
N GLY A 211 -4.68 -8.10 32.27
CA GLY A 211 -5.77 -8.03 31.30
C GLY A 211 -6.90 -9.05 31.49
N TRP A 212 -8.16 -8.60 31.33
CA TRP A 212 -9.37 -9.41 31.06
C TRP A 212 -10.46 -8.61 30.28
N VAL A 213 -11.14 -9.32 29.36
CA VAL A 213 -12.53 -9.26 28.77
C VAL A 213 -13.12 -8.00 28.06
N TYR A 214 -13.86 -8.25 26.96
CA TYR A 214 -14.62 -7.32 26.10
C TYR A 214 -16.12 -7.22 26.46
N LYS A 215 -16.79 -6.09 26.14
CA LYS A 215 -18.26 -5.95 26.10
C LYS A 215 -18.75 -6.09 24.64
N ILE A 216 -19.76 -6.93 24.39
CA ILE A 216 -20.54 -6.95 23.14
C ILE A 216 -21.66 -5.92 23.35
N GLY A 217 -21.82 -4.96 22.43
CA GLY A 217 -22.94 -4.02 22.52
C GLY A 217 -24.26 -4.77 22.36
N GLU A 218 -25.21 -4.57 23.26
CA GLU A 218 -26.55 -5.17 23.19
C GLU A 218 -27.31 -4.57 22.00
N GLY A 219 -27.60 -5.39 21.01
CA GLY A 219 -28.36 -5.05 19.81
C GLY A 219 -28.09 -6.06 18.69
N GLU A 220 -29.15 -6.53 18.02
CA GLU A 220 -29.12 -7.63 17.04
C GLU A 220 -28.21 -7.37 15.81
N ASN A 221 -27.69 -6.15 15.64
CA ASN A 221 -26.75 -5.78 14.56
C ASN A 221 -25.37 -5.28 15.03
N SER A 222 -25.02 -5.48 16.31
CA SER A 222 -23.79 -4.98 16.91
C SER A 222 -22.61 -5.96 16.78
N SER A 223 -21.97 -6.01 15.60
CA SER A 223 -20.71 -6.74 15.38
C SER A 223 -19.47 -6.06 15.98
N LYS A 224 -19.65 -5.16 16.96
CA LYS A 224 -18.59 -4.33 17.54
C LYS A 224 -18.30 -4.77 18.99
N CYS A 225 -17.13 -5.36 19.20
CA CYS A 225 -16.58 -5.65 20.53
C CYS A 225 -15.80 -4.45 21.06
N GLN A 226 -15.90 -4.16 22.36
CA GLN A 226 -15.15 -3.07 23.00
C GLN A 226 -14.21 -3.60 24.09
N CYS A 227 -12.93 -3.21 24.06
CA CYS A 227 -11.98 -3.51 25.14
C CYS A 227 -12.36 -2.77 26.42
N HIS A 228 -12.46 -3.49 27.55
CA HIS A 228 -12.91 -2.90 28.81
C HIS A 228 -11.97 -1.81 29.36
N TYR A 229 -10.65 -1.93 29.17
CA TYR A 229 -9.66 -0.98 29.72
C TYR A 229 -9.34 0.20 28.79
N CYS A 230 -9.09 -0.05 27.50
CA CYS A 230 -8.75 1.02 26.55
C CYS A 230 -9.96 1.56 25.78
N LYS A 231 -11.16 1.00 26.02
CA LYS A 231 -12.44 1.38 25.38
C LYS A 231 -12.43 1.31 23.85
N ILE A 232 -11.46 0.60 23.26
CA ILE A 232 -11.31 0.42 21.81
C ILE A 232 -12.39 -0.52 21.29
N SER A 233 -13.16 -0.06 20.31
CA SER A 233 -14.13 -0.89 19.58
C SER A 233 -13.51 -1.52 18.32
N PHE A 234 -13.74 -2.80 18.09
CA PHE A 234 -13.29 -3.53 16.90
C PHE A 234 -14.32 -4.60 16.50
N ASN A 235 -14.29 -5.04 15.25
CA ASN A 235 -15.14 -6.14 14.79
C ASN A 235 -14.30 -7.44 14.68
N PRO A 236 -14.56 -8.47 15.51
CA PRO A 236 -13.80 -9.72 15.51
C PRO A 236 -14.03 -10.57 14.26
N ASN A 237 -15.06 -10.26 13.47
CA ASN A 237 -15.41 -10.94 12.22
C ASN A 237 -15.04 -10.11 10.98
N SER A 238 -14.28 -9.03 11.14
CA SER A 238 -13.93 -8.15 10.02
C SER A 238 -12.96 -8.81 9.06
N ILE A 239 -13.44 -9.08 7.84
CA ILE A 239 -12.64 -9.53 6.69
C ILE A 239 -11.81 -8.41 6.04
N HIS A 240 -11.94 -7.16 6.51
CA HIS A 240 -11.25 -6.02 5.92
C HIS A 240 -9.74 -6.15 6.14
N SER A 241 -8.94 -5.84 5.13
CA SER A 241 -7.47 -6.01 5.17
C SER A 241 -6.77 -5.19 6.26
N ALA A 242 -7.35 -4.05 6.62
CA ALA A 242 -6.90 -3.16 7.69
C ALA A 242 -7.47 -3.53 9.08
N SER A 243 -8.28 -4.60 9.18
CA SER A 243 -8.86 -5.03 10.44
C SER A 243 -7.79 -5.61 11.38
N TRP A 244 -8.08 -5.55 12.68
CA TRP A 244 -7.23 -6.16 13.71
C TRP A 244 -7.06 -7.68 13.49
N VAL A 245 -8.09 -8.34 12.94
CA VAL A 245 -8.15 -9.79 12.69
C VAL A 245 -7.27 -10.18 11.49
N SER A 246 -7.33 -9.40 10.41
CA SER A 246 -6.56 -9.65 9.18
C SER A 246 -5.06 -9.43 9.37
N ASN A 247 -4.66 -8.52 10.26
CA ASN A 247 -3.24 -8.33 10.61
C ASN A 247 -2.63 -9.53 11.38
N LYS A 248 -3.46 -10.36 12.03
CA LYS A 248 -3.00 -11.58 12.72
C LYS A 248 -2.84 -12.80 11.82
N LYS A 249 -3.38 -12.79 10.59
CA LYS A 249 -3.30 -13.91 9.62
C LYS A 249 -2.07 -13.87 8.71
N LYS A 250 -1.09 -12.97 8.97
CA LYS A 250 0.21 -13.02 8.30
C LYS A 250 0.88 -14.33 8.72
N ASP A 251 0.86 -15.37 7.88
CA ASP A 251 1.85 -16.46 7.90
C ASP A 251 1.76 -17.48 6.75
N LYS A 252 0.97 -17.27 5.69
CA LYS A 252 1.09 -18.09 4.46
C LYS A 252 0.92 -17.25 3.21
N VAL A 253 2.00 -16.63 2.74
CA VAL A 253 2.05 -16.07 1.40
C VAL A 253 1.95 -17.25 0.43
N ARG A 254 0.88 -17.31 -0.37
CA ARG A 254 0.63 -18.43 -1.32
C ARG A 254 1.55 -18.31 -2.52
N PRO A 255 2.25 -19.35 -3.01
CA PRO A 255 3.22 -19.25 -4.11
C PRO A 255 2.72 -18.38 -5.27
N PHE A 256 3.58 -17.49 -5.79
CA PHE A 256 3.20 -16.62 -6.90
C PHE A 256 2.84 -17.44 -8.14
N SER A 257 1.67 -17.17 -8.72
CA SER A 257 1.22 -17.73 -9.99
C SER A 257 0.92 -16.60 -10.98
N PHE A 258 1.60 -16.60 -12.13
CA PHE A 258 1.39 -15.61 -13.18
C PHE A 258 -0.01 -15.71 -13.80
N ASP A 259 -0.55 -16.92 -13.89
CA ASP A 259 -1.83 -17.19 -14.54
C ASP A 259 -3.03 -16.64 -13.75
N GLU A 260 -2.87 -16.42 -12.44
CA GLU A 260 -3.92 -15.81 -11.61
C GLU A 260 -4.14 -14.34 -11.97
N ASP A 261 -5.39 -13.88 -11.87
CA ASP A 261 -5.78 -12.48 -12.12
C ASP A 261 -5.76 -11.61 -10.86
N VAL A 262 -5.28 -12.16 -9.75
CA VAL A 262 -5.09 -11.44 -8.48
C VAL A 262 -3.68 -11.75 -7.99
N TRP A 263 -2.80 -10.75 -7.99
CA TRP A 263 -1.41 -10.92 -7.54
C TRP A 263 -1.20 -10.28 -6.18
N GLU A 264 -0.61 -11.04 -5.26
CA GLU A 264 -0.16 -10.52 -3.97
C GLU A 264 1.16 -9.75 -4.13
N LEU A 265 1.16 -8.47 -3.77
CA LEU A 265 2.31 -7.58 -3.92
C LEU A 265 3.43 -7.82 -2.91
N GLU A 266 3.15 -8.55 -1.83
CA GLU A 266 4.14 -8.98 -0.82
C GLU A 266 5.22 -9.91 -1.45
N TYR A 267 4.98 -10.45 -2.65
CA TYR A 267 5.99 -11.15 -3.46
C TYR A 267 7.09 -10.26 -4.03
N PHE A 268 6.77 -9.01 -4.31
CA PHE A 268 7.65 -8.10 -5.06
C PHE A 268 8.19 -6.99 -4.17
N TYR A 269 7.49 -6.65 -3.09
CA TYR A 269 7.84 -5.60 -2.14
C TYR A 269 7.79 -6.13 -0.71
N GLU A 270 8.74 -5.71 0.12
CA GLU A 270 8.77 -6.09 1.55
C GLU A 270 7.56 -5.56 2.34
N LYS A 271 7.10 -4.35 2.00
CA LYS A 271 6.02 -3.64 2.70
C LYS A 271 5.17 -2.83 1.72
N PRO A 272 4.39 -3.48 0.83
CA PRO A 272 3.56 -2.76 -0.13
C PRO A 272 2.42 -2.02 0.58
N TYR A 273 2.03 -0.85 0.07
CA TYR A 273 0.91 -0.09 0.61
C TYR A 273 -0.43 -0.77 0.31
N GLN A 274 -0.62 -1.26 -0.91
CA GLN A 274 -1.71 -2.16 -1.27
C GLN A 274 -1.21 -3.60 -1.36
N LYS A 275 -1.97 -4.54 -0.81
CA LYS A 275 -1.55 -5.95 -0.79
C LYS A 275 -1.76 -6.68 -2.11
N ILE A 276 -2.62 -6.16 -3.00
CA ILE A 276 -3.13 -6.91 -4.15
C ILE A 276 -3.23 -6.06 -5.40
N LEU A 277 -2.91 -6.67 -6.54
CA LEU A 277 -3.14 -6.19 -7.90
C LEU A 277 -4.22 -7.06 -8.55
N ASN A 278 -5.32 -6.47 -9.01
CA ASN A 278 -6.44 -7.19 -9.63
C ASN A 278 -6.58 -6.83 -11.13
N PHE A 279 -6.58 -7.86 -11.99
CA PHE A 279 -6.66 -7.79 -13.44
C PHE A 279 -8.04 -8.15 -14.02
N GLN A 280 -9.00 -8.61 -13.21
CA GLN A 280 -10.31 -9.09 -13.66
C GLN A 280 -11.11 -8.03 -14.43
N GLU A 281 -10.94 -6.75 -14.08
CA GLU A 281 -11.61 -5.63 -14.74
C GLU A 281 -10.96 -5.20 -16.06
N ILE A 282 -9.90 -5.89 -16.51
CA ILE A 282 -9.21 -5.60 -17.76
C ILE A 282 -9.74 -6.56 -18.82
N ASN A 283 -10.35 -6.00 -19.87
CA ASN A 283 -10.85 -6.72 -21.03
C ASN A 283 -10.35 -6.03 -22.30
N PRO A 284 -10.32 -6.74 -23.44
CA PRO A 284 -10.51 -8.18 -23.63
C PRO A 284 -9.35 -9.05 -23.11
N TYR A 285 -9.48 -10.39 -23.14
CA TYR A 285 -8.50 -11.33 -22.57
C TYR A 285 -7.09 -11.17 -23.14
N TRP A 286 -6.96 -10.98 -24.46
CA TRP A 286 -5.65 -10.77 -25.09
C TRP A 286 -4.95 -9.55 -24.49
N TYR A 287 -5.68 -8.45 -24.27
CA TYR A 287 -5.14 -7.22 -23.69
C TYR A 287 -4.75 -7.41 -22.23
N ARG A 288 -5.58 -8.12 -21.45
CA ARG A 288 -5.24 -8.50 -20.07
C ARG A 288 -3.91 -9.25 -20.00
N LYS A 289 -3.66 -10.18 -20.93
CA LYS A 289 -2.43 -10.95 -21.00
C LYS A 289 -1.21 -10.04 -21.22
N GLU A 290 -1.30 -9.09 -22.15
CA GLU A 290 -0.21 -8.13 -22.40
C GLU A 290 0.02 -7.18 -21.22
N VAL A 291 -1.05 -6.69 -20.58
CA VAL A 291 -0.92 -5.88 -19.35
C VAL A 291 -0.26 -6.68 -18.23
N LYS A 292 -0.62 -7.95 -18.03
CA LYS A 292 0.04 -8.82 -17.05
C LYS A 292 1.53 -8.95 -17.34
N LYS A 293 1.92 -9.27 -18.57
CA LYS A 293 3.34 -9.37 -18.95
C LYS A 293 4.11 -8.07 -18.67
N TYR A 294 3.54 -6.92 -19.06
CA TYR A 294 4.16 -5.62 -18.82
C TYR A 294 4.33 -5.31 -17.33
N LEU A 295 3.27 -5.46 -16.53
CA LEU A 295 3.36 -5.18 -15.08
C LEU A 295 4.29 -6.18 -14.38
N TYR A 296 4.32 -7.44 -14.80
CA TYR A 296 5.26 -8.43 -14.29
C TYR A 296 6.71 -8.06 -14.60
N TYR A 297 6.99 -7.60 -15.82
CA TYR A 297 8.30 -7.07 -16.20
C TYR A 297 8.71 -5.91 -15.28
N LEU A 298 7.84 -4.92 -15.08
CA LEU A 298 8.14 -3.77 -14.21
C LEU A 298 8.41 -4.19 -12.75
N LEU A 299 7.64 -5.15 -12.23
CA LEU A 299 7.78 -5.68 -10.89
C LEU A 299 9.08 -6.49 -10.72
N LYS A 300 9.43 -7.35 -11.68
CA LYS A 300 10.66 -8.15 -11.66
C LYS A 300 11.91 -7.30 -11.82
N SER A 301 11.86 -6.31 -12.71
CA SER A 301 12.96 -5.37 -12.95
C SER A 301 13.14 -4.33 -11.85
N LYS A 302 12.27 -4.32 -10.81
CA LYS A 302 12.30 -3.38 -9.68
C LYS A 302 12.41 -1.92 -10.12
N VAL A 303 11.73 -1.56 -11.22
CA VAL A 303 11.74 -0.20 -11.79
C VAL A 303 11.25 0.82 -10.76
N PHE A 304 10.28 0.41 -9.92
CA PHE A 304 9.73 1.23 -8.85
C PHE A 304 10.19 0.74 -7.49
N SER A 305 10.53 1.67 -6.61
CA SER A 305 10.87 1.38 -5.21
C SER A 305 9.64 1.19 -4.30
N SER A 306 8.43 1.39 -4.84
CA SER A 306 7.14 1.19 -4.16
C SER A 306 6.04 0.80 -5.13
N ASP A 307 4.95 0.22 -4.62
CA ASP A 307 3.79 -0.24 -5.41
C ASP A 307 2.98 0.88 -6.08
N SER A 308 3.18 2.14 -5.66
CA SER A 308 2.45 3.30 -6.20
C SER A 308 2.56 3.47 -7.72
N GLY A 309 3.76 3.28 -8.29
CA GLY A 309 3.98 3.45 -9.74
C GLY A 309 3.27 2.38 -10.57
N VAL A 310 3.35 1.12 -10.14
CA VAL A 310 2.64 0.00 -10.77
C VAL A 310 1.12 0.18 -10.64
N ARG A 311 0.66 0.73 -9.51
CA ARG A 311 -0.76 1.04 -9.28
C ARG A 311 -1.29 2.11 -10.24
N GLU A 312 -0.53 3.18 -10.46
CA GLU A 312 -0.92 4.22 -11.42
C GLU A 312 -1.00 3.65 -12.84
N LYS A 313 -0.06 2.78 -13.23
CA LYS A 313 -0.08 2.10 -14.52
C LYS A 313 -1.30 1.18 -14.68
N ILE A 314 -1.61 0.32 -13.71
CA ILE A 314 -2.80 -0.56 -13.84
C ILE A 314 -4.10 0.24 -13.92
N ILE A 315 -4.23 1.37 -13.20
CA ILE A 315 -5.43 2.22 -13.28
C ILE A 315 -5.58 2.78 -14.70
N THR A 316 -4.50 3.31 -15.28
CA THR A 316 -4.50 3.81 -16.67
C THR A 316 -4.82 2.70 -17.66
N LEU A 317 -4.14 1.55 -17.57
CA LEU A 317 -4.30 0.44 -18.51
C LEU A 317 -5.70 -0.19 -18.41
N ARG A 318 -6.28 -0.27 -17.21
CA ARG A 318 -7.67 -0.70 -17.04
C ARG A 318 -8.65 0.24 -17.72
N GLN A 319 -8.45 1.55 -17.58
CA GLN A 319 -9.27 2.52 -18.30
C GLN A 319 -9.11 2.39 -19.82
N PHE A 320 -7.89 2.17 -20.30
CA PHE A 320 -7.62 1.94 -21.71
C PHE A 320 -8.25 0.64 -22.23
N GLY A 321 -8.27 -0.43 -21.44
CA GLY A 321 -8.98 -1.68 -21.76
C GLY A 321 -10.49 -1.47 -22.01
N LYS A 322 -11.12 -0.49 -21.34
CA LYS A 322 -12.51 -0.11 -21.66
C LYS A 322 -12.63 0.47 -23.07
N ILE A 323 -11.66 1.27 -23.52
CA ILE A 323 -11.62 1.82 -24.88
C ILE A 323 -11.41 0.72 -25.90
N ILE A 324 -10.46 -0.19 -25.65
CA ILE A 324 -10.22 -1.37 -26.51
C ILE A 324 -11.49 -2.20 -26.66
N THR A 325 -12.24 -2.39 -25.57
CA THR A 325 -13.50 -3.14 -25.57
C THR A 325 -14.59 -2.41 -26.37
N LEU A 326 -14.75 -1.10 -26.16
CA LEU A 326 -15.74 -0.29 -26.89
C LEU A 326 -15.44 -0.22 -28.39
N SER A 327 -14.17 -0.13 -28.76
CA SER A 327 -13.70 -0.15 -30.15
C SER A 327 -13.63 -1.56 -30.74
N SER A 328 -13.98 -2.61 -29.98
CA SER A 328 -13.98 -4.01 -30.41
C SER A 328 -12.66 -4.48 -31.03
N LEU A 329 -11.52 -3.99 -30.53
CA LEU A 329 -10.21 -4.32 -31.10
C LEU A 329 -9.82 -5.78 -30.78
N LYS A 330 -9.29 -6.47 -31.79
CA LYS A 330 -8.92 -7.89 -31.72
C LYS A 330 -7.47 -8.12 -31.34
N ASP A 331 -6.59 -7.15 -31.62
CA ASP A 331 -5.18 -7.20 -31.27
C ASP A 331 -4.58 -5.80 -31.02
N PHE A 332 -3.32 -5.76 -30.59
CA PHE A 332 -2.62 -4.50 -30.27
C PHE A 332 -2.13 -3.72 -31.50
N ASN A 333 -2.03 -4.34 -32.67
CA ASN A 333 -1.65 -3.66 -33.92
C ASN A 333 -2.81 -2.82 -34.48
N GLU A 334 -4.06 -3.14 -34.10
CA GLU A 334 -5.23 -2.32 -34.42
C GLU A 334 -5.31 -1.01 -33.60
N ILE A 335 -4.43 -0.82 -32.61
CA ILE A 335 -4.35 0.43 -31.85
C ILE A 335 -3.87 1.55 -32.78
N ASN A 336 -4.76 2.52 -32.99
CA ASN A 336 -4.54 3.64 -33.89
C ASN A 336 -4.81 4.98 -33.20
N ARG A 337 -4.70 6.07 -33.97
CA ARG A 337 -4.87 7.42 -33.42
C ARG A 337 -6.28 7.68 -32.87
N ASP A 338 -7.32 7.08 -33.44
CA ASP A 338 -8.70 7.23 -32.96
C ASP A 338 -8.90 6.56 -31.61
N THR A 339 -8.21 5.45 -31.37
CA THR A 339 -8.19 4.78 -30.06
C THR A 339 -7.64 5.73 -28.98
N ILE A 340 -6.61 6.51 -29.30
CA ILE A 340 -6.03 7.52 -28.39
C ILE A 340 -6.97 8.71 -28.19
N SER A 341 -7.65 9.18 -29.24
CA SER A 341 -8.67 10.22 -29.13
C SER A 341 -9.80 9.81 -28.17
N ASN A 342 -10.35 8.61 -28.36
CA ASN A 342 -11.40 8.07 -27.49
C ASN A 342 -10.95 7.94 -26.02
N PHE A 343 -9.68 7.57 -25.81
CA PHE A 343 -9.11 7.55 -24.46
C PHE A 343 -9.04 8.95 -23.84
N LEU A 344 -8.60 9.96 -24.59
CA LEU A 344 -8.56 11.35 -24.12
C LEU A 344 -9.96 11.88 -23.80
N ASP A 345 -10.95 11.57 -24.64
CA ASP A 345 -12.35 11.93 -24.39
C ASP A 345 -12.89 11.31 -23.10
N SER A 346 -12.52 10.05 -22.82
CA SER A 346 -12.85 9.40 -21.54
C SER A 346 -12.18 10.05 -20.33
N CYS A 347 -11.15 10.88 -20.56
CA CYS A 347 -10.41 11.61 -19.53
C CYS A 347 -10.78 13.09 -19.44
N LYS A 348 -11.75 13.60 -20.22
CA LYS A 348 -12.03 15.05 -20.32
C LYS A 348 -12.31 15.76 -18.98
N ASN A 349 -12.85 15.03 -18.01
CA ASN A 349 -13.14 15.55 -16.66
C ASN A 349 -11.94 15.47 -15.70
N ASN A 350 -10.82 14.89 -16.11
CA ASN A 350 -9.59 14.83 -15.31
C ASN A 350 -8.82 16.16 -15.39
N LYS A 351 -8.05 16.46 -14.33
CA LYS A 351 -7.09 17.59 -14.35
C LYS A 351 -5.99 17.32 -15.39
N SER A 352 -5.48 18.37 -16.05
CA SER A 352 -4.41 18.27 -17.06
C SER A 352 -3.22 17.41 -16.61
N ARG A 353 -2.78 17.57 -15.36
CA ARG A 353 -1.67 16.77 -14.78
C ARG A 353 -1.98 15.28 -14.75
N THR A 354 -3.22 14.91 -14.44
CA THR A 354 -3.67 13.51 -14.42
C THR A 354 -3.73 12.95 -15.84
N ILE A 355 -4.22 13.74 -16.80
CA ILE A 355 -4.27 13.34 -18.22
C ILE A 355 -2.86 13.08 -18.74
N ASN A 356 -1.93 14.01 -18.51
CA ASN A 356 -0.54 13.88 -18.93
C ASN A 356 0.15 12.65 -18.31
N GLY A 357 -0.11 12.37 -17.02
CA GLY A 357 0.40 11.17 -16.36
C GLY A 357 -0.16 9.87 -16.96
N LYS A 358 -1.45 9.87 -17.32
CA LYS A 358 -2.07 8.74 -18.03
C LYS A 358 -1.48 8.54 -19.42
N LEU A 359 -1.28 9.62 -20.19
CA LEU A 359 -0.65 9.57 -21.51
C LEU A 359 0.79 9.05 -21.44
N ALA A 360 1.58 9.51 -20.47
CA ALA A 360 2.93 8.99 -20.24
C ALA A 360 2.90 7.48 -19.94
N ASN A 361 1.99 7.04 -19.06
CA ASN A 361 1.84 5.62 -18.76
C ASN A 361 1.42 4.77 -19.96
N LEU A 362 0.58 5.30 -20.86
CA LEU A 362 0.23 4.63 -22.11
C LEU A 362 1.40 4.59 -23.08
N ARG A 363 2.13 5.71 -23.23
CA ARG A 363 3.32 5.79 -24.07
C ARG A 363 4.35 4.73 -23.66
N ASP A 364 4.67 4.63 -22.37
CA ASP A 364 5.60 3.62 -21.84
C ASP A 364 5.14 2.19 -22.15
N PHE A 365 3.83 1.94 -22.13
CA PHE A 365 3.27 0.62 -22.41
C PHE A 365 3.31 0.29 -23.90
N PHE A 366 2.99 1.26 -24.77
CA PHE A 366 3.06 1.09 -26.21
C PHE A 366 4.50 0.93 -26.70
N GLU A 367 5.44 1.65 -26.09
CA GLU A 367 6.87 1.47 -26.36
C GLU A 367 7.32 0.06 -25.98
N TRP A 368 6.88 -0.46 -24.83
CA TRP A 368 7.15 -1.85 -24.44
C TRP A 368 6.53 -2.89 -25.40
N LEU A 369 5.39 -2.57 -26.03
CA LEU A 369 4.78 -3.38 -27.10
C LEU A 369 5.46 -3.22 -28.46
N ASN A 370 6.51 -2.39 -28.58
CA ASN A 370 7.17 -2.01 -29.84
C ASN A 370 6.23 -1.35 -30.86
N LEU A 371 5.25 -0.57 -30.39
CA LEU A 371 4.40 0.26 -31.25
C LEU A 371 5.06 1.61 -31.54
N GLU A 372 4.72 2.22 -32.68
CA GLU A 372 5.22 3.55 -33.07
C GLU A 372 4.60 4.66 -32.18
N THR A 373 5.19 4.91 -31.02
CA THR A 373 4.57 5.78 -30.01
C THR A 373 4.47 7.25 -30.42
N HIS A 374 5.36 7.75 -31.27
CA HIS A 374 5.37 9.14 -31.72
C HIS A 374 4.19 9.49 -32.61
N SER A 375 3.67 8.52 -33.37
CA SER A 375 2.48 8.71 -34.22
C SER A 375 1.18 8.56 -33.43
N LEU A 376 1.16 7.65 -32.44
CA LEU A 376 0.03 7.37 -31.54
C LEU A 376 -0.18 8.44 -30.45
N VAL A 377 0.84 8.74 -29.65
CA VAL A 377 0.80 9.71 -28.54
C VAL A 377 1.70 10.90 -28.86
N ARG A 378 1.10 11.96 -29.39
CA ARG A 378 1.84 13.11 -29.93
C ARG A 378 2.17 14.10 -28.81
N SER A 379 3.25 14.85 -28.97
CA SER A 379 3.63 15.91 -28.01
C SER A 379 2.52 16.92 -27.75
N ARG A 380 1.68 17.20 -28.75
CA ARG A 380 0.51 18.10 -28.65
C ARG A 380 -0.65 17.56 -27.82
N ASP A 381 -0.70 16.24 -27.59
CA ASP A 381 -1.75 15.60 -26.78
C ASP A 381 -1.53 15.88 -25.28
N PHE A 382 -0.31 16.25 -24.89
CA PHE A 382 0.00 16.68 -23.54
C PHE A 382 -0.52 18.10 -23.29
N LEU A 383 -1.44 18.20 -22.34
CA LEU A 383 -2.11 19.45 -22.00
C LEU A 383 -1.19 20.36 -21.18
N LYS A 384 -1.33 21.67 -21.34
CA LYS A 384 -0.68 22.64 -20.45
C LYS A 384 -1.17 22.40 -19.03
N THR A 385 -0.23 22.28 -18.10
CA THR A 385 -0.53 22.20 -16.67
C THR A 385 -0.34 23.57 -16.05
N ASN A 386 -1.42 24.15 -15.52
CA ASN A 386 -1.31 25.25 -14.57
C ASN A 386 -0.71 24.66 -13.30
N ASN A 387 0.52 25.06 -12.98
CA ASN A 387 1.08 24.78 -11.67
C ASN A 387 0.43 25.76 -10.71
N ASN A 388 -0.25 25.25 -9.68
CA ASN A 388 -0.64 26.10 -8.57
C ASN A 388 0.63 26.67 -7.94
N ASP A 389 0.54 27.90 -7.44
CA ASP A 389 1.61 28.48 -6.64
C ASP A 389 1.96 27.54 -5.48
N ALA A 390 3.25 27.50 -5.14
CA ALA A 390 3.68 26.72 -3.99
C ALA A 390 2.94 27.22 -2.75
N ASP A 391 2.38 26.31 -1.97
CA ASP A 391 1.65 26.64 -0.75
C ASP A 391 2.61 26.57 0.45
N TRP A 392 2.66 27.63 1.26
CA TRP A 392 3.46 27.70 2.49
C TRP A 392 2.72 28.45 3.59
N LEU A 393 3.03 28.12 4.84
CA LEU A 393 2.57 28.89 5.99
C LEU A 393 3.40 30.18 6.07
N ASP A 394 2.73 31.31 6.04
CA ASP A 394 3.35 32.62 6.25
C ASP A 394 3.96 32.76 7.65
N GLU A 395 4.69 33.85 7.88
CA GLU A 395 5.35 34.06 9.17
C GLU A 395 4.36 34.22 10.33
N VAL A 396 3.23 34.92 10.09
CA VAL A 396 2.16 35.15 11.07
C VAL A 396 1.58 33.82 11.56
N THR A 397 1.20 32.94 10.63
CA THR A 397 0.68 31.60 10.93
C THR A 397 1.72 30.78 11.68
N ARG A 398 2.98 30.76 11.22
CA ARG A 398 4.03 29.95 11.86
C ARG A 398 4.35 30.39 13.28
N LYS A 399 4.39 31.71 13.53
CA LYS A 399 4.56 32.27 14.88
C LYS A 399 3.37 31.92 15.76
N SER A 400 2.15 32.05 15.23
CA SER A 400 0.92 31.72 15.95
C SER A 400 0.85 30.24 16.33
N ILE A 401 1.16 29.32 15.41
CA ILE A 401 1.22 27.88 15.74
C ILE A 401 2.25 27.63 16.85
N LYS A 402 3.46 28.19 16.72
CA LYS A 402 4.53 28.03 17.73
C LYS A 402 4.12 28.55 19.11
N ARG A 403 3.33 29.63 19.17
CA ARG A 403 2.85 30.24 20.41
C ARG A 403 1.93 29.31 21.20
N TYR A 404 1.15 28.45 20.54
CA TYR A 404 0.17 27.58 21.17
C TYR A 404 0.60 26.11 21.27
N LEU A 405 1.86 25.78 20.96
CA LEU A 405 2.35 24.39 21.02
C LEU A 405 2.33 23.80 22.45
N ASP A 406 2.32 24.65 23.47
CA ASP A 406 2.17 24.28 24.88
C ASP A 406 0.78 23.72 25.22
N LYS A 407 -0.25 24.05 24.42
CA LYS A 407 -1.63 23.54 24.57
C LYS A 407 -1.83 22.13 24.03
N ILE A 408 -0.82 21.50 23.42
CA ILE A 408 -0.91 20.14 22.88
C ILE A 408 0.13 19.23 23.55
N PRO A 409 -0.04 17.89 23.51
CA PRO A 409 0.90 17.00 24.16
C PRO A 409 2.33 17.18 23.63
N ALA A 410 3.31 17.34 24.53
CA ALA A 410 4.70 17.65 24.20
C ALA A 410 5.31 16.76 23.09
N PRO A 411 5.13 15.42 23.06
CA PRO A 411 5.66 14.59 21.97
C PRO A 411 5.13 14.94 20.58
N ILE A 412 3.92 15.51 20.50
CA ILE A 412 3.31 15.98 19.26
C ILE A 412 3.89 17.33 18.85
N ALA A 413 4.08 18.23 19.81
CA ALA A 413 4.75 19.51 19.59
C ALA A 413 6.20 19.28 19.11
N HIS A 414 6.94 18.35 19.73
CA HIS A 414 8.29 17.96 19.33
C HIS A 414 8.32 17.47 17.88
N HIS A 415 7.36 16.62 17.48
CA HIS A 415 7.25 16.16 16.09
C HIS A 415 7.07 17.33 15.11
N TYR A 416 6.18 18.28 15.41
CA TYR A 416 6.02 19.47 14.58
C TYR A 416 7.32 20.29 14.49
N LEU A 417 7.97 20.55 15.63
CA LEU A 417 9.20 21.34 15.69
C LEU A 417 10.34 20.71 14.90
N VAL A 418 10.55 19.40 15.05
CA VAL A 418 11.57 18.64 14.30
C VAL A 418 11.26 18.62 12.82
N GLN A 419 10.01 18.33 12.42
CA GLN A 419 9.65 18.31 11.00
C GLN A 419 9.77 19.69 10.34
N ALA A 420 9.37 20.76 11.03
CA ALA A 420 9.50 22.13 10.56
C ALA A 420 10.96 22.57 10.50
N TYR A 421 11.79 22.14 11.46
CA TYR A 421 13.21 22.48 11.47
C TYR A 421 13.93 21.83 10.30
N LEU A 422 13.88 20.50 10.18
CA LEU A 422 14.65 19.74 9.18
C LEU A 422 14.23 20.01 7.73
N ALA A 423 13.10 20.69 7.52
CA ALA A 423 12.42 20.77 6.23
C ALA A 423 12.25 19.39 5.56
N ALA A 424 12.24 18.28 6.30
CA ALA A 424 12.26 16.94 5.73
C ALA A 424 10.86 16.50 5.26
N ARG A 425 10.79 15.48 4.38
CA ARG A 425 9.49 14.96 3.94
C ARG A 425 8.81 14.27 5.13
N PRO A 426 7.46 14.30 5.23
CA PRO A 426 6.77 13.63 6.34
C PRO A 426 7.17 12.16 6.51
N GLY A 427 7.38 11.43 5.40
CA GLY A 427 7.83 10.04 5.45
C GLY A 427 9.21 9.84 6.08
N ASP A 428 10.13 10.77 5.83
CA ASP A 428 11.49 10.73 6.38
C ASP A 428 11.46 11.00 7.90
N VAL A 429 10.66 11.97 8.35
CA VAL A 429 10.54 12.32 9.78
C VAL A 429 9.75 11.30 10.58
N CYS A 430 8.68 10.74 10.02
CA CYS A 430 7.92 9.67 10.68
C CYS A 430 8.78 8.41 10.92
N GLN A 431 9.86 8.23 10.15
CA GLN A 431 10.81 7.11 10.27
C GLN A 431 12.17 7.56 10.82
N LEU A 432 12.25 8.75 11.41
CA LEU A 432 13.48 9.25 12.01
C LEU A 432 13.92 8.29 13.13
N GLY A 433 15.15 7.81 13.04
CA GLY A 433 15.72 6.88 14.02
C GLY A 433 15.82 7.51 15.41
N PHE A 434 15.79 6.68 16.45
CA PHE A 434 15.97 7.14 17.82
C PHE A 434 17.31 7.88 17.98
N ASP A 435 18.41 7.29 17.49
CA ASP A 435 19.77 7.85 17.55
C ASP A 435 20.08 8.80 16.38
N CYS A 436 19.19 9.76 16.11
CA CYS A 436 19.35 10.65 14.96
C CYS A 436 20.34 11.82 15.18
N LEU A 437 20.87 12.01 16.38
CA LEU A 437 21.85 13.06 16.70
C LEU A 437 23.27 12.53 16.57
N GLU A 438 24.10 13.20 15.76
CA GLU A 438 25.52 12.90 15.61
C GLU A 438 26.36 14.15 15.94
N GLU A 439 27.43 13.97 16.71
CA GLU A 439 28.42 15.00 16.97
C GLU A 439 29.63 14.80 16.06
N GLU A 440 29.97 15.83 15.30
CA GLU A 440 31.16 15.88 14.45
C GLU A 440 31.89 17.21 14.71
N ASN A 441 33.16 17.16 15.11
CA ASN A 441 34.01 18.36 15.32
C ASN A 441 33.36 19.43 16.23
N GLY A 442 32.75 19.00 17.35
CA GLY A 442 32.07 19.88 18.30
C GLY A 442 30.77 20.53 17.80
N LYS A 443 30.27 20.08 16.64
CA LYS A 443 28.99 20.50 16.06
C LYS A 443 28.03 19.32 16.04
N TRP A 444 26.77 19.60 16.33
CA TRP A 444 25.72 18.60 16.36
C TRP A 444 24.94 18.61 15.04
N TYR A 445 24.56 17.44 14.58
CA TYR A 445 23.80 17.24 13.34
C TYR A 445 22.62 16.31 13.61
N VAL A 446 21.50 16.56 12.94
CA VAL A 446 20.42 15.60 12.81
C VAL A 446 20.61 14.84 11.51
N LYS A 447 20.87 13.53 11.62
CA LYS A 447 21.04 12.63 10.48
C LYS A 447 19.78 11.80 10.27
N PHE A 448 19.37 11.69 9.01
CA PHE A 448 18.19 10.94 8.64
C PHE A 448 18.29 10.36 7.23
N PHE A 449 17.61 9.24 7.02
CA PHE A 449 17.59 8.57 5.73
C PHE A 449 16.40 9.07 4.89
N GLN A 450 16.68 9.58 3.69
CA GLN A 450 15.66 10.05 2.77
C GLN A 450 15.08 8.88 1.98
N GLN A 451 13.82 8.53 2.24
CA GLN A 451 13.19 7.33 1.67
C GLN A 451 13.01 7.41 0.16
N LYS A 452 12.77 8.61 -0.38
CA LYS A 452 12.54 8.82 -1.82
C LYS A 452 13.81 8.69 -2.65
N THR A 453 14.93 9.20 -2.14
CA THR A 453 16.22 9.28 -2.85
C THR A 453 17.20 8.20 -2.41
N LYS A 454 16.87 7.44 -1.35
CA LYS A 454 17.64 6.31 -0.81
C LYS A 454 19.07 6.69 -0.41
N ARG A 455 19.22 7.84 0.27
CA ARG A 455 20.51 8.33 0.77
C ARG A 455 20.37 8.99 2.15
N TRP A 456 21.48 9.04 2.87
CA TRP A 456 21.59 9.78 4.12
C TRP A 456 21.70 11.28 3.87
N HIS A 457 21.02 12.06 4.69
CA HIS A 457 21.14 13.51 4.74
C HIS A 457 21.44 13.95 6.17
N LYS A 458 22.14 15.06 6.33
CA LYS A 458 22.47 15.63 7.63
C LYS A 458 22.25 17.14 7.64
N ILE A 459 21.62 17.62 8.70
CA ILE A 459 21.33 19.04 8.91
C ILE A 459 21.94 19.46 10.25
N LEU A 460 22.65 20.59 10.28
CA LEU A 460 23.21 21.14 11.52
C LEU A 460 22.08 21.34 12.56
N ALA A 461 22.27 20.79 13.75
CA ALA A 461 21.35 20.88 14.88
C ALA A 461 21.78 22.04 15.78
N ASN A 462 20.96 23.09 15.84
CA ASN A 462 21.16 24.13 16.86
C ASN A 462 20.78 23.62 18.27
N ARG A 463 21.20 24.35 19.30
CA ARG A 463 20.94 23.98 20.70
C ARG A 463 19.45 23.72 20.97
N LYS A 464 18.55 24.56 20.43
CA LYS A 464 17.10 24.44 20.65
C LYS A 464 16.54 23.13 20.08
N ILE A 465 16.88 22.77 18.85
CA ILE A 465 16.35 21.54 18.25
C ILE A 465 16.97 20.29 18.86
N ARG A 466 18.26 20.38 19.26
CA ARG A 466 18.94 19.31 19.98
C ARG A 466 18.20 19.00 21.29
N THR A 467 17.92 20.01 22.11
CA THR A 467 17.17 19.83 23.36
C THR A 467 15.80 19.19 23.13
N VAL A 468 15.05 19.64 22.10
CA VAL A 468 13.75 19.04 21.75
C VAL A 468 13.88 17.56 21.37
N ILE A 469 14.94 17.18 20.65
CA ILE A 469 15.19 15.78 20.28
C ILE A 469 15.59 14.96 21.51
N GLU A 470 16.46 15.48 22.37
CA GLU A 470 16.89 14.82 23.62
C GLU A 470 15.70 14.60 24.58
N GLU A 471 14.83 15.60 24.77
CA GLU A 471 13.59 15.48 25.55
C GLU A 471 12.65 14.42 24.95
N GLN A 472 12.55 14.38 23.62
CA GLN A 472 11.76 13.37 22.93
C GLN A 472 12.34 11.96 23.08
N GLN A 473 13.66 11.81 23.02
CA GLN A 473 14.36 10.54 23.26
C GLN A 473 14.11 10.05 24.70
N GLN A 474 14.24 10.93 25.70
CA GLN A 474 13.95 10.61 27.09
C GLN A 474 12.50 10.15 27.28
N TRP A 475 11.54 10.85 26.66
CA TRP A 475 10.14 10.47 26.69
C TRP A 475 9.89 9.09 26.06
N ILE A 476 10.50 8.80 24.90
CA ILE A 476 10.40 7.50 24.23
C ILE A 476 10.94 6.37 25.13
N ARG A 477 12.13 6.55 25.72
CA ARG A 477 12.72 5.54 26.61
C ARG A 477 11.84 5.28 27.83
N LYS A 478 11.26 6.33 28.42
CA LYS A 478 10.33 6.20 29.55
C LYS A 478 9.04 5.44 29.18
N VAL A 479 8.56 5.57 27.95
CA VAL A 479 7.27 5.01 27.51
C VAL A 479 7.40 3.59 26.93
N PHE A 480 8.47 3.31 26.18
CA PHE A 480 8.62 2.04 25.45
C PHE A 480 9.89 1.25 25.78
N GLY A 481 10.82 1.80 26.58
CA GLY A 481 12.09 1.16 26.89
C GLY A 481 13.10 1.22 25.74
N GLU A 482 14.08 0.32 25.78
CA GLU A 482 15.23 0.34 24.88
C GLU A 482 14.93 -0.20 23.47
N ASP A 483 13.90 -1.03 23.34
CA ASP A 483 13.59 -1.78 22.10
C ASP A 483 12.94 -0.92 21.00
N TYR A 484 12.49 0.30 21.30
CA TYR A 484 11.83 1.16 20.33
C TYR A 484 12.83 2.00 19.52
N SER A 485 12.92 1.74 18.21
CA SER A 485 14.00 2.27 17.35
C SER A 485 13.76 3.64 16.69
N TYR A 486 12.61 4.29 16.94
CA TYR A 486 12.24 5.55 16.27
C TYR A 486 12.12 6.71 17.25
N LEU A 487 12.37 7.93 16.79
CA LEU A 487 12.23 9.15 17.61
C LEU A 487 10.76 9.48 17.92
N PHE A 488 9.85 9.18 17.00
CA PHE A 488 8.43 9.45 17.14
C PHE A 488 7.60 8.17 17.12
N CYS A 489 6.43 8.23 17.76
CA CYS A 489 5.47 7.14 17.81
C CYS A 489 4.07 7.61 17.39
N HIS A 490 3.20 6.65 17.06
CA HIS A 490 1.82 6.94 16.72
C HIS A 490 0.93 7.00 17.97
N PHE A 491 -0.14 7.78 17.91
CA PHE A 491 -1.11 7.88 19.00
C PHE A 491 -2.52 7.51 18.57
N ARG A 492 -3.30 6.93 19.48
CA ARG A 492 -4.74 6.69 19.31
C ARG A 492 -5.57 7.63 20.16
N ASN A 493 -6.89 7.58 19.96
CA ASN A 493 -7.92 8.32 20.71
C ASN A 493 -7.84 9.84 20.56
N ILE A 494 -7.38 10.32 19.40
CA ILE A 494 -7.36 11.74 19.08
C ILE A 494 -8.76 12.13 18.60
N ARG A 495 -9.45 12.98 19.36
CA ARG A 495 -10.78 13.51 19.04
C ARG A 495 -10.79 15.04 19.20
N PRO A 496 -11.51 15.78 18.34
CA PRO A 496 -11.57 17.24 18.41
C PRO A 496 -12.05 17.79 19.77
N ASN A 497 -13.02 17.11 20.40
CA ASN A 497 -13.58 17.51 21.70
C ASN A 497 -12.64 17.25 22.89
N PHE A 498 -11.47 16.64 22.67
CA PHE A 498 -10.47 16.44 23.71
C PHE A 498 -9.41 17.53 23.75
N TYR A 499 -9.37 18.45 22.78
CA TYR A 499 -8.50 19.61 22.84
C TYR A 499 -8.89 20.52 24.02
N PRO A 500 -7.93 21.08 24.79
CA PRO A 500 -6.46 20.93 24.66
C PRO A 500 -5.87 19.75 25.44
N PHE A 501 -6.65 19.07 26.30
CA PHE A 501 -6.11 18.18 27.34
C PHE A 501 -5.79 16.74 26.91
N PHE A 502 -6.43 16.23 25.86
CA PHE A 502 -6.24 14.87 25.32
C PHE A 502 -6.15 13.74 26.39
N PRO A 503 -7.10 13.65 27.34
CA PRO A 503 -6.96 12.83 28.55
C PRO A 503 -6.82 11.31 28.28
N ASN A 504 -7.30 10.84 27.12
CA ASN A 504 -7.29 9.42 26.74
C ASN A 504 -6.32 9.10 25.62
N ILE A 505 -5.41 10.03 25.27
CA ILE A 505 -4.41 9.81 24.23
C ILE A 505 -3.47 8.68 24.67
N LYS A 506 -3.24 7.70 23.79
CA LYS A 506 -2.38 6.56 24.09
C LYS A 506 -1.28 6.43 23.04
N PRO A 507 0.00 6.42 23.47
CA PRO A 507 1.12 6.16 22.57
C PRO A 507 1.11 4.68 22.15
N LEU A 508 1.59 4.37 20.95
CA LEU A 508 1.73 3.02 20.43
C LEU A 508 3.18 2.76 19.99
N PRO A 509 3.72 1.54 20.16
CA PRO A 509 5.08 1.19 19.75
C PRO A 509 5.17 0.98 18.23
N ARG A 510 4.88 2.03 17.46
CA ARG A 510 5.05 2.08 15.99
C ARG A 510 5.19 3.53 15.54
N PRO A 511 5.92 3.78 14.43
CA PRO A 511 6.09 5.14 13.92
C PRO A 511 4.76 5.80 13.53
N PRO A 512 4.68 7.14 13.51
CA PRO A 512 3.53 7.87 13.00
C PRO A 512 3.19 7.46 11.55
N ARG A 513 1.92 7.59 11.18
CA ARG A 513 1.50 7.35 9.80
C ARG A 513 1.88 8.54 8.93
N VAL A 514 2.30 8.27 7.69
CA VAL A 514 2.75 9.32 6.75
C VAL A 514 1.57 10.06 6.12
N ASP A 515 0.43 9.39 5.99
CA ASP A 515 -0.80 9.99 5.47
C ASP A 515 -1.29 11.14 6.36
N ALA A 516 -1.65 12.27 5.76
CA ALA A 516 -1.97 13.51 6.48
C ALA A 516 -3.21 13.36 7.38
N ASP A 517 -4.21 12.59 6.94
CA ASP A 517 -5.48 12.45 7.66
C ASP A 517 -5.37 11.44 8.80
N GLU A 518 -4.38 10.54 8.75
CA GLU A 518 -4.08 9.59 9.82
C GLU A 518 -2.89 10.00 10.70
N ASN A 519 -2.08 10.97 10.27
CA ASN A 519 -0.91 11.44 11.02
C ASN A 519 -1.37 12.22 12.25
N THR A 520 -1.00 11.74 13.44
CA THR A 520 -1.37 12.34 14.73
C THR A 520 -0.99 13.83 14.82
N MET A 521 0.22 14.18 14.42
CA MET A 521 0.71 15.56 14.49
C MET A 521 -0.10 16.47 13.57
N VAL A 522 -0.35 16.04 12.32
CA VAL A 522 -1.16 16.80 11.37
C VAL A 522 -2.57 17.04 11.90
N ARG A 523 -3.22 16.00 12.43
CA ARG A 523 -4.57 16.10 12.98
C ARG A 523 -4.64 17.06 14.17
N ILE A 524 -3.70 16.98 15.09
CA ILE A 524 -3.68 17.83 16.29
C ILE A 524 -3.33 19.27 15.94
N ILE A 525 -2.40 19.51 15.01
CA ILE A 525 -2.09 20.87 14.55
C ILE A 525 -3.29 21.49 13.82
N ARG A 526 -4.03 20.73 13.01
CA ARG A 526 -5.30 21.20 12.42
C ARG A 526 -6.31 21.60 13.50
N MET A 527 -6.47 20.79 14.55
CA MET A 527 -7.33 21.13 15.69
C MET A 527 -6.87 22.40 16.41
N LEU A 528 -5.56 22.56 16.63
CA LEU A 528 -4.98 23.76 17.23
C LEU A 528 -5.27 25.00 16.37
N ILE A 529 -5.07 24.91 15.04
CA ILE A 529 -5.39 26.00 14.10
C ILE A 529 -6.87 26.38 14.19
N GLU A 530 -7.76 25.39 14.25
CA GLU A 530 -9.21 25.62 14.36
C GLU A 530 -9.62 26.22 15.71
N LYS A 531 -9.10 25.67 16.82
CA LYS A 531 -9.52 26.03 18.19
C LYS A 531 -8.95 27.36 18.66
N GLU A 532 -7.74 27.68 18.23
CA GLU A 532 -7.09 28.96 18.54
C GLU A 532 -7.36 30.03 17.48
N ASN A 533 -8.20 29.72 16.49
CA ASN A 533 -8.54 30.59 15.36
C ASN A 533 -7.30 31.21 14.69
N ILE A 534 -6.32 30.37 14.36
CA ILE A 534 -5.09 30.82 13.70
C ILE A 534 -5.41 31.15 12.24
N LEU A 535 -5.12 32.40 11.87
CA LEU A 535 -5.30 32.93 10.52
C LEU A 535 -3.95 33.34 9.94
N ASP A 536 -3.85 33.33 8.62
CA ASP A 536 -2.75 33.92 7.88
C ASP A 536 -2.88 35.46 7.81
N ALA A 537 -1.91 36.12 7.19
CA ALA A 537 -1.87 37.57 7.00
C ALA A 537 -3.08 38.13 6.22
N ASN A 538 -3.81 37.29 5.48
CA ASN A 538 -5.02 37.67 4.73
C ASN A 538 -6.31 37.35 5.51
N GLY A 539 -6.20 36.92 6.77
CA GLY A 539 -7.35 36.53 7.58
C GLY A 539 -7.97 35.18 7.18
N GLN A 540 -7.28 34.36 6.39
CA GLN A 540 -7.77 33.05 5.97
C GLN A 540 -7.19 31.93 6.85
N LYS A 541 -7.94 30.82 6.95
CA LYS A 541 -7.47 29.64 7.70
C LYS A 541 -6.49 28.82 6.85
N PRO A 542 -5.27 28.55 7.34
CA PRO A 542 -4.26 27.83 6.57
C PRO A 542 -4.59 26.34 6.43
N HIS A 543 -4.33 25.77 5.25
CA HIS A 543 -4.52 24.34 5.00
C HIS A 543 -3.28 23.51 5.37
N PHE A 544 -3.29 22.91 6.56
CA PHE A 544 -2.14 22.15 7.07
C PHE A 544 -2.11 20.69 6.58
N THR A 545 -1.00 20.21 5.99
CA THR A 545 -0.84 18.81 5.51
C THR A 545 0.44 18.12 5.98
N GLY A 546 1.19 18.73 6.90
CA GLY A 546 2.54 18.31 7.28
C GLY A 546 3.59 18.58 6.19
N ARG A 547 3.30 18.28 4.91
CA ARG A 547 4.20 18.62 3.78
C ARG A 547 4.53 20.11 3.74
N ILE A 548 3.54 20.96 4.06
CA ILE A 548 3.66 22.41 4.05
C ILE A 548 4.79 22.95 4.95
N THR A 549 5.20 22.21 6.00
CA THR A 549 6.30 22.63 6.88
C THR A 549 7.63 22.70 6.12
N ARG A 550 7.86 21.79 5.16
CA ARG A 550 9.04 21.82 4.28
C ARG A 550 9.04 23.07 3.41
N HIS A 551 7.93 23.36 2.75
CA HIS A 551 7.81 24.56 1.90
C HIS A 551 8.07 25.83 2.71
N SER A 552 7.45 25.93 3.88
CA SER A 552 7.57 27.12 4.72
C SER A 552 8.97 27.31 5.28
N ARG A 553 9.66 26.23 5.64
CA ARG A 553 11.05 26.29 6.10
C ARG A 553 12.00 26.66 4.96
N LEU A 554 11.80 26.12 3.77
CA LEU A 554 12.62 26.44 2.60
C LEU A 554 12.43 27.90 2.16
N GLN A 555 11.21 28.43 2.25
CA GLN A 555 10.97 29.85 2.01
C GLN A 555 11.68 30.75 3.03
N GLU A 556 11.72 30.38 4.31
CA GLU A 556 12.49 31.11 5.33
C GLU A 556 14.00 31.06 5.06
N VAL A 557 14.54 29.86 4.74
CA VAL A 557 15.95 29.70 4.43
C VAL A 557 16.31 30.52 3.18
N ARG A 558 15.46 30.49 2.15
CA ARG A 558 15.64 31.27 0.94
C ARG A 558 15.64 32.77 1.24
N ALA A 559 14.64 33.26 1.96
CA ALA A 559 14.52 34.68 2.28
C ALA A 559 15.73 35.20 3.07
N LYS A 560 16.34 34.36 3.92
CA LYS A 560 17.45 34.75 4.78
C LYS A 560 18.84 34.50 4.19
N TYR A 561 19.00 33.44 3.40
CA TYR A 561 20.32 32.93 2.99
C TYR A 561 20.43 32.66 1.48
N GLY A 562 19.37 32.95 0.70
CA GLY A 562 19.37 32.76 -0.74
C GLY A 562 18.93 31.37 -1.22
N MET A 563 18.77 31.26 -2.54
CA MET A 563 18.16 30.10 -3.20
C MET A 563 19.02 28.84 -3.11
N GLU A 564 20.34 28.98 -3.23
CA GLU A 564 21.29 27.88 -3.14
C GLU A 564 21.28 27.25 -1.73
N ALA A 565 21.25 28.08 -0.69
CA ALA A 565 21.13 27.60 0.68
C ALA A 565 19.86 26.78 0.88
N ALA A 566 18.71 27.23 0.35
CA ALA A 566 17.47 26.47 0.40
C ALA A 566 17.56 25.15 -0.37
N GLN A 567 18.22 25.12 -1.54
CA GLN A 567 18.44 23.90 -2.30
C GLN A 567 19.28 22.88 -1.53
N LEU A 568 20.41 23.32 -0.96
CA LEU A 568 21.31 22.49 -0.17
C LEU A 568 20.63 21.99 1.11
N TYR A 569 19.86 22.85 1.78
CA TYR A 569 19.08 22.48 2.96
C TYR A 569 18.07 21.37 2.65
N ALA A 570 17.38 21.50 1.52
CA ALA A 570 16.41 20.52 1.05
C ALA A 570 17.06 19.24 0.46
N ASP A 571 18.35 19.31 0.15
CA ASP A 571 19.09 18.32 -0.63
C ASP A 571 18.40 17.99 -1.98
N HIS A 572 18.04 19.04 -2.71
CA HIS A 572 17.50 18.94 -4.06
C HIS A 572 18.61 18.92 -5.10
N LYS A 573 18.52 17.99 -6.07
CA LYS A 573 19.46 17.90 -7.18
C LYS A 573 19.40 19.09 -8.15
N SER A 574 18.22 19.71 -8.28
CA SER A 574 17.99 20.80 -9.23
C SER A 574 17.44 22.02 -8.51
N SER A 575 18.04 23.19 -8.78
CA SER A 575 17.57 24.50 -8.33
C SER A 575 16.14 24.76 -8.77
N SER A 576 15.78 24.35 -10.00
CA SER A 576 14.43 24.46 -10.56
C SER A 576 13.38 23.77 -9.70
N THR A 577 13.68 22.58 -9.16
CA THR A 577 12.75 21.87 -8.26
C THR A 577 12.48 22.69 -7.00
N THR A 578 13.52 23.24 -6.38
CA THR A 578 13.39 24.06 -5.17
C THR A 578 12.58 25.32 -5.47
N PHE A 579 12.88 25.99 -6.58
CA PHE A 579 12.26 27.24 -6.99
C PHE A 579 10.78 27.07 -7.33
N GLN A 580 10.46 26.16 -8.26
CA GLN A 580 9.11 26.01 -8.80
C GLN A 580 8.11 25.41 -7.81
N HIS A 581 8.59 24.60 -6.86
CA HIS A 581 7.69 23.80 -6.03
C HIS A 581 7.75 24.14 -4.55
N TYR A 582 8.81 24.77 -4.05
CA TYR A 582 8.98 24.93 -2.60
C TYR A 582 9.16 26.37 -2.15
N ALA A 583 9.96 27.16 -2.86
CA ALA A 583 10.36 28.49 -2.43
C ALA A 583 10.38 29.50 -3.59
N PRO A 584 9.26 29.76 -4.28
CA PRO A 584 9.22 30.78 -5.31
C PRO A 584 9.32 32.19 -4.69
N PRO A 585 9.89 33.18 -5.40
CA PRO A 585 9.81 34.59 -5.04
C PRO A 585 8.36 35.06 -4.95
N THR A 586 8.09 35.92 -3.96
CA THR A 586 6.80 36.61 -3.91
C THR A 586 6.76 37.70 -4.98
N ARG A 587 5.57 38.17 -5.36
CA ARG A 587 5.43 39.22 -6.39
C ARG A 587 6.09 40.53 -5.93
N GLU A 588 6.03 40.81 -4.64
CA GLU A 588 6.59 41.98 -3.98
C GLU A 588 8.13 41.90 -3.99
N GLN A 589 8.71 40.73 -3.69
CA GLN A 589 10.15 40.50 -3.82
C GLN A 589 10.67 40.56 -5.26
N ILE A 590 9.79 40.36 -6.26
CA ILE A 590 10.15 40.58 -7.67
C ILE A 590 10.12 42.09 -7.98
N ALA A 591 9.16 42.82 -7.40
CA ALA A 591 9.01 44.25 -7.58
C ALA A 591 10.11 45.08 -6.87
N GLU A 592 10.60 44.64 -5.71
CA GLU A 592 11.63 45.35 -4.91
C GLU A 592 13.04 45.38 -5.53
N VAL A 593 13.33 44.57 -6.55
CA VAL A 593 14.65 44.51 -7.21
C VAL A 593 14.74 45.47 -8.41
N ASP A 594 13.85 46.45 -8.45
CA ASP A 594 13.75 47.67 -9.26
C ASP A 594 14.49 47.75 -10.63
N LEU A 595 13.69 47.97 -11.68
CA LEU A 595 13.83 48.72 -12.95
C LEU A 595 14.84 48.38 -14.08
N PRO A 596 16.19 48.27 -14.00
CA PRO A 596 16.99 47.88 -15.18
C PRO A 596 16.74 46.42 -15.62
N PHE A 597 16.15 45.62 -14.72
CA PHE A 597 15.74 44.24 -14.99
C PHE A 597 14.30 44.11 -15.50
N GLN A 598 13.51 45.18 -15.61
CA GLN A 598 12.22 45.11 -16.32
C GLN A 598 12.41 44.92 -17.83
N GLU A 599 13.63 45.15 -18.35
CA GLU A 599 13.96 44.75 -19.72
C GLU A 599 14.14 43.23 -19.89
N LEU A 600 14.08 42.42 -18.83
CA LEU A 600 14.46 41.02 -18.89
C LEU A 600 13.34 40.01 -19.25
N LEU A 601 13.41 39.60 -20.52
CA LEU A 601 13.79 38.24 -20.89
C LEU A 601 12.78 37.15 -20.55
N MET A 602 11.66 37.23 -21.25
CA MET A 602 10.81 36.08 -21.51
C MET A 602 11.64 34.89 -22.04
N ASN A 603 11.18 33.66 -21.89
CA ASN A 603 11.68 32.59 -22.77
C ASN A 603 10.85 32.55 -24.07
N PRO A 604 11.27 31.82 -25.11
CA PRO A 604 10.49 31.71 -26.36
C PRO A 604 9.11 31.06 -26.20
N ASN A 605 8.74 30.65 -24.99
CA ASN A 605 7.42 30.10 -24.66
C ASN A 605 6.54 31.11 -23.92
N ASN A 606 6.84 32.40 -24.05
CA ASN A 606 6.06 33.49 -23.47
C ASN A 606 6.01 33.50 -21.94
N LYS A 607 7.01 32.90 -21.26
CA LYS A 607 7.05 32.86 -19.79
C LYS A 607 8.05 33.86 -19.26
N PHE A 608 7.58 34.73 -18.37
CA PHE A 608 8.44 35.53 -17.52
C PHE A 608 9.32 34.60 -16.67
N LEU A 609 10.63 34.76 -16.76
CA LEU A 609 11.57 34.05 -15.91
C LEU A 609 12.07 35.01 -14.85
N PRO A 610 11.80 34.74 -13.56
CA PRO A 610 12.31 35.57 -12.49
C PRO A 610 13.83 35.62 -12.57
N TRP A 611 14.43 36.79 -12.40
CA TRP A 611 15.86 37.00 -12.61
C TRP A 611 16.73 36.04 -11.77
N GLN A 612 16.25 35.58 -10.61
CA GLN A 612 16.95 34.59 -9.77
C GLN A 612 17.00 33.16 -10.36
N SER A 613 16.29 32.91 -11.47
CA SER A 613 16.35 31.67 -12.23
C SER A 613 17.36 31.73 -13.39
N LEU A 614 17.94 32.90 -13.63
CA LEU A 614 18.99 33.09 -14.63
C LEU A 614 20.34 32.64 -14.04
N PRO A 615 21.26 32.13 -14.89
CA PRO A 615 22.61 31.79 -14.46
C PRO A 615 23.31 32.99 -13.82
N GLU A 616 24.04 32.76 -12.74
CA GLU A 616 24.80 33.80 -12.05
C GLU A 616 25.83 34.47 -12.97
N SER A 617 26.38 33.73 -13.96
CA SER A 617 27.27 34.27 -14.99
C SER A 617 26.59 35.33 -15.87
N LEU A 618 25.32 35.11 -16.24
CA LEU A 618 24.51 36.04 -17.00
C LEU A 618 24.18 37.27 -16.15
N LEU A 619 23.85 37.06 -14.87
CA LEU A 619 23.55 38.14 -13.94
C LEU A 619 24.77 39.02 -13.63
N LYS A 620 25.97 38.42 -13.54
CA LYS A 620 27.24 39.12 -13.30
C LYS A 620 27.82 39.79 -14.53
N ASN A 621 27.61 39.21 -15.72
CA ASN A 621 28.15 39.73 -16.97
C ASN A 621 27.18 39.50 -18.16
N PRO A 622 26.11 40.31 -18.28
CA PRO A 622 25.14 40.19 -19.36
C PRO A 622 25.76 40.29 -20.75
N LYS A 623 26.78 41.14 -20.90
CA LYS A 623 27.48 41.40 -22.16
C LYS A 623 28.20 40.17 -22.71
N ALA A 624 28.75 39.31 -21.85
CA ALA A 624 29.38 38.07 -22.30
C ALA A 624 28.38 37.05 -22.86
N HIS A 625 27.10 37.19 -22.50
CA HIS A 625 26.00 36.32 -22.92
C HIS A 625 25.18 36.90 -24.09
N GLU A 626 25.58 38.06 -24.61
CA GLU A 626 24.93 38.75 -25.71
C GLU A 626 25.17 38.01 -27.03
N LEU A 627 24.11 37.85 -27.83
CA LEU A 627 24.14 37.11 -29.09
C LEU A 627 24.46 37.99 -30.31
N ASP A 628 24.64 39.29 -30.11
CA ASP A 628 24.80 40.35 -31.12
C ASP A 628 26.15 40.26 -31.87
N LEU A 629 26.45 39.09 -32.41
CA LEU A 629 27.62 38.80 -33.23
C LEU A 629 27.20 38.72 -34.69
N GLU A 630 27.84 39.53 -35.53
CA GLU A 630 27.73 39.42 -36.98
C GLU A 630 28.44 38.15 -37.44
N ILE A 631 27.66 37.15 -37.88
CA ILE A 631 28.20 35.91 -38.46
C ILE A 631 27.87 35.95 -39.95
N ALA A 632 28.73 36.57 -40.77
CA ALA A 632 28.57 36.51 -42.22
C ALA A 632 28.59 35.03 -42.69
N PRO A 633 27.71 34.60 -43.62
CA PRO A 633 26.75 35.37 -44.42
C PRO A 633 25.32 35.40 -43.83
N ARG A 634 25.15 35.23 -42.51
CA ARG A 634 23.86 35.02 -41.84
C ARG A 634 23.36 36.30 -41.14
N LEU A 635 22.04 36.35 -40.92
CA LEU A 635 21.37 37.43 -40.21
C LEU A 635 21.79 37.47 -38.73
N VAL A 636 21.99 38.69 -38.22
CA VAL A 636 22.34 38.96 -36.82
C VAL A 636 21.23 38.47 -35.91
N VAL A 637 21.58 37.71 -34.87
CA VAL A 637 20.63 37.31 -33.83
C VAL A 637 20.78 38.25 -32.64
N TYR A 638 19.74 39.01 -32.35
CA TYR A 638 19.73 39.92 -31.22
C TYR A 638 19.27 39.20 -29.95
N GLY A 639 19.81 39.57 -28.79
CA GLY A 639 19.31 39.12 -27.48
C GLY A 639 20.37 38.47 -26.61
N HIS A 640 19.95 37.59 -25.69
CA HIS A 640 20.86 36.94 -24.74
C HIS A 640 20.69 35.42 -24.71
N CYS A 641 21.78 34.72 -24.40
CA CYS A 641 21.80 33.28 -24.18
C CYS A 641 22.03 32.95 -22.69
N THR A 642 21.25 32.02 -22.15
CA THR A 642 21.46 31.51 -20.78
C THR A 642 22.52 30.40 -20.67
N LEU A 643 23.15 30.00 -21.77
CA LEU A 643 24.33 29.13 -21.69
C LEU A 643 25.55 29.95 -21.27
N ASP A 644 26.41 29.37 -20.43
CA ASP A 644 27.72 29.97 -20.13
C ASP A 644 28.51 30.10 -21.45
N PRO A 645 29.06 31.27 -21.79
CA PRO A 645 29.83 31.49 -23.02
C PRO A 645 31.03 30.55 -23.18
N LYS A 646 31.53 29.97 -22.08
CA LYS A 646 32.59 28.96 -22.08
C LYS A 646 32.10 27.56 -22.47
N THR A 647 30.78 27.35 -22.54
CA THR A 647 30.17 26.08 -22.92
C THR A 647 29.86 26.06 -24.41
N PRO A 648 30.35 25.06 -25.18
CA PRO A 648 30.00 24.91 -26.58
C PRO A 648 28.48 24.80 -26.80
N CYS A 649 27.94 25.55 -27.77
CA CYS A 649 26.51 25.52 -28.07
C CYS A 649 26.10 24.15 -28.66
N PRO A 650 25.17 23.41 -28.05
CA PRO A 650 24.76 22.09 -28.55
C PRO A 650 23.88 22.16 -29.80
N VAL A 651 23.31 23.34 -30.09
CA VAL A 651 22.37 23.53 -31.21
C VAL A 651 23.11 23.94 -32.50
N ASN A 652 24.29 24.54 -32.38
CA ASN A 652 25.27 24.95 -33.41
C ASN A 652 24.75 25.38 -34.81
N LEU A 653 23.49 25.80 -34.92
CA LEU A 653 22.78 26.15 -36.15
C LEU A 653 21.96 27.42 -35.89
N TYR A 654 22.51 28.56 -36.27
CA TYR A 654 21.79 29.83 -36.36
C TYR A 654 20.96 29.82 -37.66
N PRO A 655 19.67 30.21 -37.68
CA PRO A 655 18.95 31.07 -36.73
C PRO A 655 18.02 30.35 -35.73
N LYS A 656 18.29 29.08 -35.34
CA LYS A 656 17.45 28.33 -34.38
C LYS A 656 17.40 28.96 -32.98
N CYS A 657 18.19 29.99 -32.71
CA CYS A 657 18.25 30.71 -31.44
C CYS A 657 16.90 31.30 -31.05
N TYR A 658 16.13 31.94 -31.93
CA TYR A 658 14.84 32.52 -31.55
C TYR A 658 13.82 31.49 -31.05
N GLY A 659 13.99 30.21 -31.39
CA GLY A 659 13.21 29.08 -30.87
C GLY A 659 13.89 28.28 -29.75
N CYS A 660 15.12 28.64 -29.38
CA CYS A 660 15.93 27.90 -28.42
C CYS A 660 15.49 28.15 -26.98
N SER A 661 15.35 27.09 -26.18
CA SER A 661 14.98 27.21 -24.76
C SER A 661 15.92 28.08 -23.92
N SER A 662 17.15 28.30 -24.38
CA SER A 662 18.15 29.14 -23.72
C SER A 662 18.11 30.61 -24.16
N PHE A 663 17.38 30.95 -25.22
CA PHE A 663 17.28 32.30 -25.77
C PHE A 663 16.38 33.20 -24.94
N ARG A 664 16.72 34.48 -24.88
CA ARG A 664 16.03 35.47 -24.08
C ARG A 664 15.92 36.79 -24.86
N PRO A 665 14.70 37.21 -25.30
CA PRO A 665 14.44 38.52 -25.89
C PRO A 665 14.20 39.64 -24.86
N SER A 666 14.80 40.82 -25.07
CA SER A 666 14.69 42.01 -24.20
C SER A 666 13.87 43.14 -24.84
N THR A 667 13.09 43.86 -24.05
CA THR A 667 12.30 45.00 -24.57
C THR A 667 13.20 46.10 -25.14
N GLY A 668 14.38 46.32 -24.57
CA GLY A 668 15.38 47.26 -25.11
C GLY A 668 15.88 46.95 -26.53
N LYS A 669 15.69 45.71 -27.03
CA LYS A 669 16.01 45.30 -28.41
C LYS A 669 14.78 45.13 -29.30
N LEU A 670 13.60 45.54 -28.85
CA LEU A 670 12.36 45.43 -29.62
C LEU A 670 12.46 46.02 -31.04
N PRO A 671 13.01 47.23 -31.26
CA PRO A 671 13.17 47.77 -32.62
C PRO A 671 14.03 46.89 -33.54
N LEU A 672 15.00 46.16 -32.98
CA LEU A 672 15.87 45.25 -33.72
C LEU A 672 15.13 43.95 -34.06
N TYR A 673 14.30 43.43 -33.14
CA TYR A 673 13.44 42.28 -33.43
C TYR A 673 12.39 42.59 -34.48
N GLU A 674 11.77 43.78 -34.45
CA GLU A 674 10.82 44.18 -35.50
C GLU A 674 11.49 44.23 -36.87
N ARG A 675 12.67 44.85 -36.95
CA ARG A 675 13.45 44.88 -38.18
C ARG A 675 13.79 43.47 -38.68
N GLN A 676 14.21 42.59 -37.78
CA GLN A 676 14.52 41.20 -38.11
C GLN A 676 13.26 40.46 -38.58
N TYR A 677 12.14 40.61 -37.89
CA TYR A 677 10.87 39.96 -38.22
C TYR A 677 10.38 40.37 -39.61
N HIS A 678 10.42 41.67 -39.94
CA HIS A 678 10.10 42.18 -41.27
C HIS A 678 11.08 41.69 -42.34
N GLY A 679 12.38 41.66 -42.02
CA GLY A 679 13.41 41.10 -42.90
C GLY A 679 13.17 39.63 -43.23
N GLU A 680 12.74 38.82 -42.26
CA GLU A 680 12.40 37.41 -42.45
C GLU A 680 11.12 37.22 -43.27
N GLN A 681 10.10 38.08 -43.09
CA GLN A 681 8.89 38.07 -43.92
C GLN A 681 9.21 38.40 -45.39
N GLN A 682 10.09 39.37 -45.62
CA GLN A 682 10.56 39.71 -46.96
C GLN A 682 11.38 38.56 -47.55
N ARG A 683 12.31 37.97 -46.77
CA ARG A 683 13.12 36.82 -47.17
C ARG A 683 12.26 35.61 -47.54
N LEU A 684 11.21 35.32 -46.78
CA LEU A 684 10.25 34.25 -47.09
C LEU A 684 9.59 34.50 -48.45
N THR A 685 9.10 35.72 -48.67
CA THR A 685 8.43 36.12 -49.93
C THR A 685 9.37 35.99 -51.13
N ASP A 686 10.62 36.44 -50.98
CA ASP A 686 11.62 36.42 -52.05
C ASP A 686 12.10 34.99 -52.34
N ALA A 687 12.27 34.16 -51.30
CA ALA A 687 12.63 32.75 -51.44
C ALA A 687 11.52 31.93 -52.13
N GLU A 688 10.25 32.18 -51.78
CA GLU A 688 9.10 31.54 -52.44
C GLU A 688 9.01 31.92 -53.93
N LYS A 689 9.24 33.19 -54.26
CA LYS A 689 9.30 33.65 -55.67
C LYS A 689 10.48 33.05 -56.44
N ALA A 690 11.62 32.86 -55.79
CA ALA A 690 12.82 32.29 -56.39
C ALA A 690 12.83 30.75 -56.44
N GLY A 691 11.82 30.07 -55.88
CA GLY A 691 11.80 28.61 -55.76
C GLY A 691 12.86 28.04 -54.80
N ALA A 692 13.39 28.85 -53.89
CA ALA A 692 14.44 28.47 -52.95
C ALA A 692 13.83 27.83 -51.69
N GLU A 693 13.42 26.57 -51.79
CA GLU A 693 12.69 25.82 -50.73
C GLU A 693 13.38 25.90 -49.36
N LEU A 694 14.70 25.68 -49.28
CA LEU A 694 15.44 25.73 -48.02
C LEU A 694 15.40 27.11 -47.36
N ALA A 695 15.53 28.17 -48.15
CA ALA A 695 15.48 29.54 -47.63
C ALA A 695 14.07 29.92 -47.17
N SER A 696 13.04 29.42 -47.84
CA SER A 696 11.63 29.55 -47.43
C SER A 696 11.37 28.84 -46.10
N GLU A 697 11.83 27.60 -45.94
CA GLU A 697 11.69 26.84 -44.70
C GLU A 697 12.41 27.52 -43.51
N GLU A 698 13.63 28.00 -43.71
CA GLU A 698 14.40 28.70 -42.66
C GLU A 698 13.75 30.02 -42.23
N ALA A 699 13.27 30.82 -43.18
CA ALA A 699 12.58 32.07 -42.89
C ALA A 699 11.26 31.81 -42.14
N LYS A 700 10.48 30.82 -42.60
CA LYS A 700 9.24 30.41 -41.95
C LYS A 700 9.45 29.93 -40.53
N ALA A 701 10.44 29.06 -40.29
CA ALA A 701 10.76 28.56 -38.94
C ALA A 701 11.16 29.69 -37.98
N THR A 702 11.86 30.71 -38.49
CA THR A 702 12.27 31.89 -37.72
C THR A 702 11.08 32.76 -37.34
N ILE A 703 10.21 33.05 -38.31
CA ILE A 703 8.94 33.79 -38.10
C ILE A 703 8.06 33.06 -37.07
N GLU A 704 7.89 31.74 -37.20
CA GLU A 704 7.12 30.92 -36.27
C GLU A 704 7.69 30.93 -34.85
N ALA A 705 9.02 30.99 -34.71
CA ALA A 705 9.66 31.11 -33.41
C ALA A 705 9.42 32.49 -32.78
N MET A 706 9.57 33.57 -33.56
CA MET A 706 9.35 34.95 -33.10
C MET A 706 7.89 35.20 -32.72
N ASN A 707 6.93 34.64 -33.47
CA ASN A 707 5.50 34.73 -33.18
C ASN A 707 5.09 34.21 -31.78
N LYS A 708 5.94 33.40 -31.13
CA LYS A 708 5.65 32.87 -29.80
C LYS A 708 5.92 33.85 -28.66
N TRP A 709 6.72 34.89 -28.88
CA TRP A 709 7.17 35.80 -27.83
C TRP A 709 7.12 37.28 -28.23
N LEU A 710 7.25 37.62 -29.51
CA LEU A 710 7.27 39.01 -29.98
C LEU A 710 5.97 39.78 -29.67
N PRO A 711 4.75 39.22 -29.83
CA PRO A 711 3.52 39.94 -29.50
C PRO A 711 3.43 40.39 -28.03
N GLU A 712 3.88 39.54 -27.12
CA GLU A 712 3.89 39.86 -25.70
C GLU A 712 5.02 40.83 -25.36
N LEU A 713 6.17 40.73 -26.03
CA LEU A 713 7.27 41.68 -25.86
C LEU A 713 6.85 43.09 -26.28
N ARG A 714 6.04 43.24 -27.34
CA ARG A 714 5.40 44.51 -27.72
C ARG A 714 4.51 45.04 -26.58
N ARG A 715 3.59 44.19 -26.10
CA ARG A 715 2.68 44.53 -24.99
C ARG A 715 3.44 45.04 -23.76
N LEU A 716 4.59 44.44 -23.46
CA LEU A 716 5.42 44.82 -22.31
C LEU A 716 6.23 46.10 -22.52
N ALA A 717 6.60 46.42 -23.77
CA ALA A 717 7.30 47.66 -24.09
C ALA A 717 6.36 48.89 -24.04
N ASP A 718 5.07 48.68 -24.28
CA ASP A 718 4.06 49.74 -24.34
C ASP A 718 3.44 50.10 -22.96
N GLY A 719 3.81 49.40 -21.87
CA GLY A 719 3.35 49.63 -20.49
C GLY A 719 2.20 48.74 -20.05
#